data_AF-A0A670JTV5-F1
#
_entry.id   AF-A0A670JTV5-F1
#
_cell.length_a   1.000
_cell.length_b   1.000
_cell.length_c   1.000
_cell.angle_alpha   90.00
_cell.angle_beta   90.00
_cell.angle_gamma   90.00
#
_symmetry.space_group_name_H-M   'P 1'
#
loop_
_entity.id
_entity.type
_entity.pdbx_description
1 polymer ?
#
loop_
_entity_poly.entity_id
_entity_poly.type
_entity_poly.pdbx_seq_one_letter_code
_entity_poly.pdbx_strand_id
1 'polypeptide(L)'
;MEEPEELFEELLERAKAGEPKAQTEVGKHYLKLAEDQDEELNSCSGVEWLILAAKQGRREAVKLLRRCLAERRGITSENEQEVKKLSSETDLERAVRKAALVMYWKLNPKKKKQLAVSELLENVGQVDSEGGEEQTGGPVPKAVQKQRRMLERLVSSESKNYIALDDFVEITKKYAKGIIPTNLLMQDDDDDELAGKSPEDLPLRLKVIKFPLHAIMEIKEHLIDLASKAGMHWLSTIIPTHHINALIFFFIISNLTIDFFAFFIPLVIFYLSFISMVICTLKVFQDSKAWENFRTLTDLLLRFEPNLDVEEAEVNFGWNHLEPYLYFLLSVFFVIFSFPVASKDWIPCSELATISVFFMVTSYMSLGVSAEPYTRRALLTEVAAGSLSLLPVIPVHLGHLKLLGKTFYSIPVGHFFVLNVSVPCLLFLYLFYLFFRMAQMRNFKGTYCYLVPYLVCFMWCELSVVILKESSGIGLIRASVGYFLFLFALPVLMVGIALMCLVHFIKWFITLELMKIVVTLLLCAVPLLFRWWTKASISVVEIVKSLTKSSIVKLILVWITAIVLFCWFYVYRSEGMKVYNSTLTWNQYGFLCGPRAWKETNMARTQILCSHLEGHRVTWMGRFKYVRVTDIDNSAESAVNMLPFFIGDWLRCLYGETYPACDPQNVTLEEEELCRLKYLTKHDCHMKRFDRYKFEITVGMPFNGSKVMEEDDVTKDIVLKASNEFKKVLLNLRQGSVIEFSTILEGRLGSKWPVFELKAISCLNCMSKLSPAGRHVKLEHDWRSTVQKALRFAFDFFFSPFLSVAC
;
A
#
# COMPACT_ATOMS: atom_id res chain seq x y z
N MET A 1 70.10 3.16 -44.11
CA MET A 1 69.63 3.36 -42.72
C MET A 1 68.15 3.64 -42.86
N GLU A 2 67.37 2.60 -43.18
CA GLU A 2 65.95 2.64 -43.61
C GLU A 2 65.01 2.03 -42.55
N GLU A 3 65.51 1.77 -41.34
CA GLU A 3 64.77 1.02 -40.31
C GLU A 3 63.52 1.70 -39.67
N PRO A 4 63.34 3.05 -39.62
CA PRO A 4 62.17 3.61 -38.93
C PRO A 4 60.88 3.65 -39.79
N GLU A 5 60.98 3.75 -41.12
CA GLU A 5 59.80 3.80 -42.00
C GLU A 5 59.19 2.40 -42.22
N GLU A 6 60.02 1.37 -42.43
CA GLU A 6 59.55 -0.01 -42.58
C GLU A 6 58.84 -0.52 -41.30
N LEU A 7 59.33 -0.11 -40.12
CA LEU A 7 58.74 -0.49 -38.83
C LEU A 7 57.36 0.18 -38.61
N PHE A 8 57.19 1.42 -39.06
CA PHE A 8 55.90 2.11 -38.96
C PHE A 8 54.89 1.55 -39.95
N GLU A 9 55.33 1.20 -41.15
CA GLU A 9 54.48 0.60 -42.18
C GLU A 9 53.96 -0.78 -41.74
N GLU A 10 54.81 -1.60 -41.12
CA GLU A 10 54.38 -2.85 -40.48
C GLU A 10 53.37 -2.61 -39.35
N LEU A 11 53.60 -1.59 -38.53
CA LEU A 11 52.71 -1.21 -37.42
C LEU A 11 51.36 -0.68 -37.93
N LEU A 12 51.36 0.05 -39.05
CA LEU A 12 50.17 0.55 -39.73
C LEU A 12 49.37 -0.62 -40.33
N GLU A 13 50.02 -1.59 -40.96
CA GLU A 13 49.36 -2.80 -41.47
C GLU A 13 48.72 -3.62 -40.34
N ARG A 14 49.39 -3.75 -39.20
CA ARG A 14 48.81 -4.37 -38.00
C ARG A 14 47.63 -3.60 -37.43
N ALA A 15 47.68 -2.26 -37.47
CA ALA A 15 46.56 -1.42 -37.05
C ALA A 15 45.35 -1.53 -37.98
N LYS A 16 45.58 -1.58 -39.29
CA LYS A 16 44.56 -1.85 -40.33
C LYS A 16 43.97 -3.26 -40.20
N ALA A 17 44.78 -4.25 -39.80
CA ALA A 17 44.33 -5.60 -39.50
C ALA A 17 43.45 -5.67 -38.22
N GLY A 18 43.31 -4.57 -37.50
CA GLY A 18 42.40 -4.45 -36.35
C GLY A 18 43.08 -4.66 -34.99
N GLU A 19 44.41 -4.73 -34.91
CA GLU A 19 45.08 -4.95 -33.64
C GLU A 19 44.99 -3.71 -32.73
N PRO A 20 44.34 -3.78 -31.55
CA PRO A 20 44.06 -2.59 -30.72
C PRO A 20 45.32 -1.94 -30.15
N LYS A 21 46.38 -2.74 -29.94
CA LYS A 21 47.69 -2.24 -29.51
C LYS A 21 48.32 -1.41 -30.62
N ALA A 22 48.38 -1.94 -31.84
CA ALA A 22 48.91 -1.24 -33.00
C ALA A 22 48.10 0.04 -33.28
N GLN A 23 46.77 -0.01 -33.24
CA GLN A 23 45.91 1.18 -33.39
C GLN A 23 46.20 2.27 -32.34
N THR A 24 46.50 1.88 -31.10
CA THR A 24 46.85 2.86 -30.06
C THR A 24 48.22 3.48 -30.33
N GLU A 25 49.20 2.70 -30.78
CA GLU A 25 50.54 3.20 -31.10
C GLU A 25 50.55 4.06 -32.37
N VAL A 26 49.77 3.71 -33.40
CA VAL A 26 49.51 4.56 -34.58
C VAL A 26 48.88 5.88 -34.15
N GLY A 27 47.84 5.84 -33.31
CA GLY A 27 47.20 7.05 -32.80
C GLY A 27 48.17 7.96 -32.04
N LYS A 28 49.05 7.38 -31.20
CA LYS A 28 50.12 8.15 -30.53
C LYS A 28 51.13 8.73 -31.52
N HIS A 29 51.49 7.98 -32.57
CA HIS A 29 52.43 8.45 -33.58
C HIS A 29 51.86 9.66 -34.32
N TYR A 30 50.60 9.62 -34.77
CA TYR A 30 49.95 10.76 -35.40
C TYR A 30 49.77 11.95 -34.45
N LEU A 31 49.46 11.73 -33.17
CA LEU A 31 49.40 12.81 -32.18
C LEU A 31 50.77 13.47 -31.92
N LYS A 32 51.87 12.72 -32.03
CA LYS A 32 53.23 13.29 -31.98
C LYS A 32 53.57 14.02 -33.28
N LEU A 33 53.24 13.42 -34.42
CA LEU A 33 53.45 14.04 -35.74
C LEU A 33 52.70 15.37 -35.86
N ALA A 34 51.53 15.50 -35.22
CA ALA A 34 50.76 16.74 -35.13
C ALA A 34 51.49 17.88 -34.39
N GLU A 35 52.51 17.57 -33.57
CA GLU A 35 53.34 18.60 -32.92
C GLU A 35 54.37 19.19 -33.90
N ASP A 36 54.74 18.44 -34.93
CA ASP A 36 55.79 18.79 -35.89
C ASP A 36 55.25 19.20 -37.29
N GLN A 37 54.13 18.62 -37.73
CA GLN A 37 53.54 18.79 -39.07
C GLN A 37 52.00 18.71 -39.03
N ASP A 38 51.33 19.57 -39.80
CA ASP A 38 49.87 19.57 -40.04
C ASP A 38 49.01 19.20 -38.80
N GLU A 39 49.03 20.07 -37.79
CA GLU A 39 48.42 19.83 -36.47
C GLU A 39 46.96 19.35 -36.56
N GLU A 40 46.12 19.99 -37.38
CA GLU A 40 44.70 19.66 -37.49
C GLU A 40 44.47 18.26 -38.12
N LEU A 41 45.14 17.97 -39.23
CA LEU A 41 44.96 16.72 -39.98
C LEU A 41 45.52 15.52 -39.21
N ASN A 42 46.71 15.68 -38.63
CA ASN A 42 47.36 14.63 -37.85
C ASN A 42 46.68 14.42 -36.50
N SER A 43 46.16 15.47 -35.85
CA SER A 43 45.36 15.31 -34.63
C SER A 43 44.04 14.59 -34.91
N CYS A 44 43.35 14.91 -36.01
CA CYS A 44 42.12 14.21 -36.39
C CYS A 44 42.38 12.72 -36.70
N SER A 45 43.43 12.44 -37.48
CA SER A 45 43.84 11.06 -37.80
C SER A 45 44.23 10.29 -36.53
N GLY A 46 44.95 10.93 -35.61
CA GLY A 46 45.30 10.34 -34.31
C GLY A 46 44.06 10.00 -33.48
N VAL A 47 43.08 10.90 -33.40
CA VAL A 47 41.82 10.66 -32.67
C VAL A 47 41.01 9.53 -33.32
N GLU A 48 40.96 9.43 -34.66
CA GLU A 48 40.26 8.36 -35.36
C GLU A 48 40.81 6.97 -35.01
N TRP A 49 42.13 6.80 -35.02
CA TRP A 49 42.78 5.56 -34.58
C TRP A 49 42.55 5.25 -33.10
N LEU A 50 42.55 6.27 -32.25
CA LEU A 50 42.24 6.11 -30.83
C LEU A 50 40.79 5.73 -30.58
N ILE A 51 39.83 6.23 -31.38
CA ILE A 51 38.42 5.80 -31.33
C ILE A 51 38.32 4.32 -31.67
N LEU A 52 39.00 3.84 -32.73
CA LEU A 52 39.01 2.42 -33.09
C LEU A 52 39.56 1.54 -31.96
N ALA A 53 40.68 1.94 -31.35
CA ALA A 53 41.26 1.22 -30.22
C ALA A 53 40.37 1.27 -28.96
N ALA A 54 39.71 2.40 -28.71
CA ALA A 54 38.79 2.59 -27.58
C ALA A 54 37.49 1.80 -27.76
N LYS A 55 36.97 1.67 -28.99
CA LYS A 55 35.86 0.77 -29.32
C LYS A 55 36.19 -0.66 -28.96
N GLN A 56 37.44 -1.10 -29.08
CA GLN A 56 37.87 -2.43 -28.66
C GLN A 56 38.11 -2.57 -27.13
N GLY A 57 37.85 -1.53 -26.34
CA GLY A 57 37.99 -1.55 -24.88
C GLY A 57 39.42 -1.33 -24.37
N ARG A 58 40.33 -0.75 -25.17
CA ARG A 58 41.73 -0.51 -24.76
C ARG A 58 41.82 0.67 -23.77
N ARG A 59 42.23 0.40 -22.54
CA ARG A 59 42.37 1.40 -21.46
C ARG A 59 43.26 2.60 -21.82
N GLU A 60 44.41 2.35 -22.44
CA GLU A 60 45.36 3.41 -22.80
C GLU A 60 44.80 4.36 -23.88
N ALA A 61 44.07 3.84 -24.86
CA ALA A 61 43.40 4.66 -25.87
C ALA A 61 42.34 5.59 -25.25
N VAL A 62 41.56 5.11 -24.28
CA VAL A 62 40.56 5.93 -23.57
C VAL A 62 41.23 7.07 -22.76
N LYS A 63 42.38 6.81 -22.12
CA LYS A 63 43.14 7.86 -21.42
C LYS A 63 43.60 8.96 -22.38
N LEU A 64 44.11 8.56 -23.56
CA LEU A 64 44.54 9.50 -24.60
C LEU A 64 43.35 10.28 -25.18
N LEU A 65 42.22 9.62 -25.47
CA LEU A 65 40.98 10.31 -25.90
C LEU A 65 40.49 11.31 -24.86
N ARG A 66 40.57 10.99 -23.57
CA ARG A 66 40.17 11.91 -22.50
C ARG A 66 41.08 13.14 -22.46
N ARG A 67 42.37 12.98 -22.75
CA ARG A 67 43.33 14.09 -22.90
C ARG A 67 43.03 14.93 -24.14
N CYS A 68 42.84 14.30 -25.31
CA CYS A 68 42.45 14.97 -26.55
C CYS A 68 41.14 15.76 -26.40
N LEU A 69 40.16 15.22 -25.67
CA LEU A 69 38.89 15.90 -25.38
C LEU A 69 39.07 17.12 -24.48
N ALA A 70 39.94 17.04 -23.46
CA ALA A 70 40.23 18.15 -22.56
C ALA A 70 41.01 19.27 -23.25
N GLU A 71 41.95 18.90 -24.12
CA GLU A 71 42.79 19.82 -24.91
C GLU A 71 42.10 20.30 -26.20
N ARG A 72 40.91 19.76 -26.53
CA ARG A 72 40.19 19.95 -27.81
C ARG A 72 41.03 19.64 -29.07
N ARG A 73 42.05 18.79 -28.96
CA ARG A 73 42.90 18.36 -30.07
C ARG A 73 42.23 17.23 -30.88
N GLY A 74 42.07 17.43 -32.19
CA GLY A 74 41.52 16.44 -33.12
C GLY A 74 40.03 16.13 -32.93
N ILE A 75 39.30 17.00 -32.20
CA ILE A 75 37.86 16.85 -31.95
C ILE A 75 37.06 17.62 -33.00
N THR A 76 36.27 16.90 -33.80
CA THR A 76 35.38 17.44 -34.83
C THR A 76 33.92 17.31 -34.38
N SER A 77 33.00 18.05 -35.02
CA SER A 77 31.56 17.95 -34.72
C SER A 77 31.00 16.53 -34.90
N GLU A 78 31.60 15.74 -35.81
CA GLU A 78 31.21 14.36 -36.09
C GLU A 78 31.72 13.37 -35.03
N ASN A 79 32.98 13.53 -34.57
CA ASN A 79 33.58 12.60 -33.63
C ASN A 79 33.32 12.95 -32.14
N GLU A 80 32.93 14.20 -31.84
CA GLU A 80 32.82 14.70 -30.46
C GLU A 80 31.86 13.87 -29.59
N GLN A 81 30.71 13.46 -30.14
CA GLN A 81 29.73 12.66 -29.42
C GLN A 81 30.28 11.27 -29.06
N GLU A 82 30.99 10.66 -30.01
CA GLU A 82 31.58 9.34 -29.84
C GLU A 82 32.75 9.36 -28.86
N VAL A 83 33.63 10.36 -28.96
CA VAL A 83 34.74 10.57 -28.01
C VAL A 83 34.19 10.82 -26.61
N LYS A 84 33.15 11.64 -26.44
CA LYS A 84 32.48 11.85 -25.15
C LYS A 84 31.90 10.54 -24.59
N LYS A 85 31.24 9.74 -25.43
CA LYS A 85 30.67 8.45 -25.02
C LYS A 85 31.76 7.48 -24.54
N LEU A 86 32.86 7.35 -25.27
CA LEU A 86 33.96 6.41 -24.96
C LEU A 86 34.83 6.88 -23.79
N SER A 87 35.04 8.19 -23.63
CA SER A 87 35.88 8.76 -22.57
C SER A 87 35.18 8.83 -21.20
N SER A 88 33.85 8.88 -21.19
CA SER A 88 33.02 8.91 -19.97
C SER A 88 32.75 7.52 -19.37
N GLU A 89 33.18 6.44 -20.03
CA GLU A 89 32.91 5.09 -19.54
C GLU A 89 33.75 4.70 -18.33
N THR A 90 33.09 3.99 -17.41
CA THR A 90 33.74 3.39 -16.24
C THR A 90 34.63 2.21 -16.65
N ASP A 91 35.54 1.81 -15.76
CA ASP A 91 36.42 0.66 -16.00
C ASP A 91 35.59 -0.64 -16.14
N LEU A 92 34.49 -0.80 -15.38
CA LEU A 92 33.51 -1.88 -15.54
C LEU A 92 32.86 -1.88 -16.93
N GLU A 93 32.32 -0.74 -17.38
CA GLU A 93 31.67 -0.62 -18.69
C GLU A 93 32.60 -1.00 -19.84
N ARG A 94 33.87 -0.59 -19.73
CA ARG A 94 34.90 -0.90 -20.72
C ARG A 94 35.21 -2.40 -20.74
N ALA A 95 35.34 -3.02 -19.56
CA ALA A 95 35.58 -4.46 -19.42
C ALA A 95 34.40 -5.27 -19.98
N VAL A 96 33.16 -4.89 -19.67
CA VAL A 96 31.94 -5.51 -20.22
C VAL A 96 31.89 -5.35 -21.74
N ARG A 97 32.21 -4.17 -22.29
CA ARG A 97 32.30 -4.01 -23.75
C ARG A 97 33.30 -5.00 -24.35
N LYS A 98 34.51 -5.05 -23.81
CA LYS A 98 35.57 -5.93 -24.32
C LYS A 98 35.12 -7.40 -24.30
N ALA A 99 34.54 -7.84 -23.19
CA ALA A 99 33.97 -9.19 -23.06
C ALA A 99 32.85 -9.44 -24.09
N ALA A 100 31.90 -8.51 -24.23
CA ALA A 100 30.80 -8.60 -25.17
C ALA A 100 31.26 -8.63 -26.64
N LEU A 101 32.29 -7.87 -26.99
CA LEU A 101 32.88 -7.89 -28.34
C LEU A 101 33.50 -9.25 -28.66
N VAL A 102 34.32 -9.78 -27.76
CA VAL A 102 34.96 -11.10 -27.94
C VAL A 102 33.88 -12.18 -28.06
N MET A 103 32.88 -12.11 -27.19
CA MET A 103 31.74 -13.03 -27.19
C MET A 103 30.95 -12.96 -28.50
N TYR A 104 30.60 -11.77 -28.98
CA TYR A 104 29.86 -11.59 -30.23
C TYR A 104 30.62 -12.15 -31.44
N TRP A 105 31.92 -11.89 -31.55
CA TRP A 105 32.71 -12.40 -32.67
C TRP A 105 32.92 -13.92 -32.60
N LYS A 106 33.00 -14.52 -31.40
CA LYS A 106 32.96 -15.98 -31.26
C LYS A 106 31.62 -16.56 -31.72
N LEU A 107 30.52 -15.88 -31.42
CA LEU A 107 29.17 -16.27 -31.85
C LEU A 107 28.87 -15.92 -33.31
N ASN A 108 29.74 -15.15 -33.97
CA ASN A 108 29.61 -14.73 -35.37
C ASN A 108 30.90 -15.06 -36.16
N PRO A 109 31.24 -16.35 -36.33
CA PRO A 109 32.48 -16.77 -36.99
C PRO A 109 32.54 -16.30 -38.45
N LYS A 110 31.38 -16.14 -39.10
CA LYS A 110 31.25 -15.65 -40.49
C LYS A 110 31.38 -14.13 -40.64
N LYS A 111 31.62 -13.40 -39.53
CA LYS A 111 31.74 -11.94 -39.45
C LYS A 111 30.64 -11.16 -40.19
N LYS A 112 29.38 -11.61 -40.07
CA LYS A 112 28.23 -10.93 -40.68
C LYS A 112 27.96 -9.59 -39.99
N LYS A 113 27.58 -8.55 -40.76
CA LYS A 113 27.24 -7.22 -40.22
C LYS A 113 26.02 -7.24 -39.28
N GLN A 114 25.05 -8.10 -39.57
CA GLN A 114 23.87 -8.36 -38.75
C GLN A 114 23.69 -9.88 -38.65
N LEU A 115 23.47 -10.37 -37.43
CA LEU A 115 23.30 -11.79 -37.18
C LEU A 115 21.86 -12.05 -36.70
N ALA A 116 21.23 -13.07 -37.29
CA ALA A 116 19.91 -13.50 -36.82
C ALA A 116 20.02 -14.10 -35.42
N VAL A 117 19.03 -13.83 -34.57
CA VAL A 117 18.99 -14.36 -33.19
C VAL A 117 19.10 -15.88 -33.15
N SER A 118 18.44 -16.58 -34.08
CA SER A 118 18.53 -18.05 -34.19
C SER A 118 19.93 -18.56 -34.54
N GLU A 119 20.64 -17.88 -35.46
CA GLU A 119 22.01 -18.25 -35.86
C GLU A 119 23.01 -17.99 -34.73
N LEU A 120 22.82 -16.90 -33.95
CA LEU A 120 23.62 -16.62 -32.74
C LEU A 120 23.47 -17.75 -31.70
N LEU A 121 22.24 -18.23 -31.48
CA LEU A 121 21.92 -19.26 -30.47
C LEU A 121 22.33 -20.68 -30.86
N GLU A 122 22.46 -20.97 -32.15
CA GLU A 122 23.06 -22.20 -32.66
C GLU A 122 24.57 -22.21 -32.39
N ASN A 123 25.24 -21.07 -32.60
CA ASN A 123 26.68 -20.93 -32.40
C ASN A 123 27.10 -20.99 -30.93
N VAL A 124 26.19 -20.75 -29.96
CA VAL A 124 26.49 -20.88 -28.51
C VAL A 124 27.01 -22.28 -28.16
N GLY A 125 26.44 -23.33 -28.78
CA GLY A 125 26.87 -24.71 -28.53
C GLY A 125 28.30 -25.01 -29.00
N GLN A 126 28.84 -24.19 -29.91
CA GLN A 126 30.20 -24.32 -30.45
C GLN A 126 31.24 -23.54 -29.62
N VAL A 127 30.81 -22.69 -28.68
CA VAL A 127 31.72 -21.86 -27.86
C VAL A 127 32.36 -22.67 -26.72
N ASP A 128 31.75 -23.78 -26.30
CA ASP A 128 32.29 -24.66 -25.24
C ASP A 128 33.21 -25.80 -25.74
N SER A 129 33.32 -26.02 -27.06
CA SER A 129 34.04 -27.18 -27.63
C SER A 129 35.58 -27.02 -27.76
N GLU A 130 36.18 -25.91 -27.32
CA GLU A 130 37.64 -25.70 -27.47
C GLU A 130 38.48 -26.13 -26.24
N GLY A 131 37.90 -26.82 -25.25
CA GLY A 131 38.57 -27.15 -23.98
C GLY A 131 38.78 -28.63 -23.64
N GLY A 132 38.28 -29.57 -24.44
CA GLY A 132 38.41 -31.00 -24.13
C GLY A 132 38.03 -31.88 -25.32
N GLU A 133 38.75 -32.99 -25.46
CA GLU A 133 38.62 -34.02 -26.50
C GLU A 133 37.17 -34.29 -26.91
N GLU A 134 36.98 -34.58 -28.21
CA GLU A 134 35.72 -35.00 -28.84
C GLU A 134 34.94 -36.00 -27.97
N GLN A 135 33.98 -35.52 -27.17
CA GLN A 135 33.06 -36.39 -26.45
C GLN A 135 31.83 -36.67 -27.29
N THR A 136 31.71 -37.94 -27.64
CA THR A 136 30.58 -38.59 -28.30
C THR A 136 29.30 -38.47 -27.45
N GLY A 137 28.22 -37.96 -28.04
CA GLY A 137 26.84 -38.41 -27.78
C GLY A 137 26.25 -38.33 -26.36
N GLY A 138 26.71 -37.43 -25.47
CA GLY A 138 26.08 -37.18 -24.16
C GLY A 138 25.14 -35.96 -24.14
N PRO A 139 24.18 -35.88 -23.21
CA PRO A 139 23.39 -34.66 -23.01
C PRO A 139 24.31 -33.50 -22.58
N VAL A 140 24.09 -32.32 -23.17
CA VAL A 140 24.84 -31.08 -22.92
C VAL A 140 24.91 -30.79 -21.40
N PRO A 141 26.06 -30.35 -20.84
CA PRO A 141 26.17 -30.03 -19.42
C PRO A 141 25.16 -28.96 -18.98
N LYS A 142 24.51 -29.16 -17.82
CA LYS A 142 23.48 -28.23 -17.28
C LYS A 142 23.93 -26.77 -17.18
N ALA A 143 25.22 -26.53 -16.93
CA ALA A 143 25.79 -25.18 -16.88
C ALA A 143 25.77 -24.48 -18.26
N VAL A 144 26.11 -25.21 -19.32
CA VAL A 144 26.10 -24.73 -20.71
C VAL A 144 24.68 -24.44 -21.18
N GLN A 145 23.73 -25.31 -20.81
CA GLN A 145 22.32 -25.12 -21.09
C GLN A 145 21.75 -23.87 -20.38
N LYS A 146 22.14 -23.63 -19.12
CA LYS A 146 21.76 -22.42 -18.38
C LYS A 146 22.32 -21.15 -19.03
N GLN A 147 23.57 -21.17 -19.49
CA GLN A 147 24.20 -20.06 -20.20
C GLN A 147 23.54 -19.78 -21.55
N ARG A 148 23.19 -20.81 -22.31
CA ARG A 148 22.47 -20.67 -23.58
C ARG A 148 21.11 -20.01 -23.40
N ARG A 149 20.31 -20.46 -22.42
CA ARG A 149 19.00 -19.88 -22.08
C ARG A 149 19.11 -18.42 -21.62
N MET A 150 20.19 -18.10 -20.90
CA MET A 150 20.44 -16.74 -20.43
C MET A 150 20.76 -15.80 -21.59
N LEU A 151 21.60 -16.25 -22.53
CA LEU A 151 21.92 -15.48 -23.73
C LEU A 151 20.72 -15.33 -24.66
N GLU A 152 19.93 -16.39 -24.82
CA GLU A 152 18.65 -16.36 -25.54
C GLU A 152 17.73 -15.29 -24.99
N ARG A 153 17.56 -15.22 -23.67
CA ARG A 153 16.75 -14.17 -23.03
C ARG A 153 17.27 -12.77 -23.28
N LEU A 154 18.57 -12.54 -23.12
CA LEU A 154 19.17 -11.23 -23.38
C LEU A 154 18.86 -10.74 -24.80
N VAL A 155 19.00 -11.65 -25.75
CA VAL A 155 18.92 -11.42 -27.20
C VAL A 155 17.46 -11.34 -27.66
N SER A 156 16.55 -12.13 -27.09
CA SER A 156 15.11 -12.13 -27.40
C SER A 156 14.35 -10.95 -26.80
N SER A 157 14.96 -10.23 -25.86
CA SER A 157 14.34 -9.07 -25.21
C SER A 157 14.10 -7.89 -26.16
N GLU A 158 14.86 -7.80 -27.25
CA GLU A 158 14.65 -6.82 -28.31
C GLU A 158 13.60 -7.30 -29.32
N SER A 159 12.77 -6.38 -29.80
CA SER A 159 11.76 -6.66 -30.83
C SER A 159 12.35 -6.94 -32.23
N LYS A 160 13.67 -6.89 -32.39
CA LYS A 160 14.36 -7.06 -33.66
C LYS A 160 14.82 -8.52 -33.81
N ASN A 161 14.53 -9.12 -34.97
CA ASN A 161 14.98 -10.47 -35.32
C ASN A 161 16.49 -10.57 -35.63
N TYR A 162 17.18 -9.42 -35.72
CA TYR A 162 18.61 -9.30 -36.03
C TYR A 162 19.29 -8.43 -34.98
N ILE A 163 20.49 -8.83 -34.57
CA ILE A 163 21.32 -8.08 -33.62
C ILE A 163 22.61 -7.63 -34.32
N ALA A 164 22.92 -6.35 -34.17
CA ALA A 164 24.19 -5.76 -34.56
C ALA A 164 25.19 -5.77 -33.39
N LEU A 165 26.48 -5.61 -33.69
CA LEU A 165 27.55 -5.57 -32.69
C LEU A 165 27.29 -4.54 -31.59
N ASP A 166 26.95 -3.31 -31.98
CA ASP A 166 26.72 -2.21 -31.05
C ASP A 166 25.48 -2.45 -30.17
N ASP A 167 24.42 -3.03 -30.75
CA ASP A 167 23.20 -3.41 -30.03
C ASP A 167 23.52 -4.48 -28.96
N PHE A 168 24.29 -5.51 -29.31
CA PHE A 168 24.70 -6.57 -28.38
C PHE A 168 25.54 -6.03 -27.22
N VAL A 169 26.51 -5.16 -27.52
CA VAL A 169 27.36 -4.49 -26.52
C VAL A 169 26.52 -3.61 -25.60
N GLU A 170 25.57 -2.85 -26.14
CA GLU A 170 24.72 -1.97 -25.34
C GLU A 170 23.76 -2.75 -24.43
N ILE A 171 23.16 -3.83 -24.92
CA ILE A 171 22.29 -4.72 -24.12
C ILE A 171 23.09 -5.32 -22.96
N THR A 172 24.27 -5.88 -23.26
CA THR A 172 25.14 -6.49 -22.26
C THR A 172 25.60 -5.46 -21.22
N LYS A 173 25.94 -4.24 -21.66
CA LYS A 173 26.31 -3.12 -20.79
C LYS A 173 25.17 -2.67 -19.87
N LYS A 174 23.95 -2.51 -20.40
CA LYS A 174 22.76 -2.16 -19.61
C LYS A 174 22.48 -3.22 -18.55
N TYR A 175 22.54 -4.48 -18.96
CA TYR A 175 22.29 -5.60 -18.06
C TYR A 175 23.37 -5.74 -16.98
N ALA A 176 24.65 -5.52 -17.31
CA ALA A 176 25.75 -5.51 -16.33
C ALA A 176 25.65 -4.37 -15.31
N LYS A 177 24.97 -3.27 -15.64
CA LYS A 177 24.61 -2.20 -14.69
C LYS A 177 23.39 -2.55 -13.83
N GLY A 178 22.80 -3.72 -14.01
CA GLY A 178 21.54 -4.09 -13.37
C GLY A 178 20.33 -3.34 -13.92
N ILE A 179 20.32 -3.00 -15.21
CA ILE A 179 19.11 -2.52 -15.90
C ILE A 179 18.52 -3.70 -16.66
N ILE A 180 17.42 -4.26 -16.15
CA ILE A 180 16.77 -5.43 -16.75
C ILE A 180 15.80 -4.96 -17.86
N PRO A 181 15.89 -5.51 -19.09
CA PRO A 181 14.89 -5.26 -20.13
C PRO A 181 13.49 -5.72 -19.69
N THR A 182 12.47 -4.88 -19.86
CA THR A 182 11.10 -5.13 -19.37
C THR A 182 10.48 -6.43 -19.91
N ASN A 183 10.88 -6.88 -21.10
CA ASN A 183 10.37 -8.09 -21.73
C ASN A 183 10.96 -9.38 -21.12
N LEU A 184 12.10 -9.29 -20.43
CA LEU A 184 12.78 -10.44 -19.81
C LEU A 184 12.03 -10.98 -18.58
N LEU A 185 11.15 -10.16 -18.00
CA LEU A 185 10.35 -10.50 -16.81
C LEU A 185 9.09 -11.32 -17.13
N MET A 186 8.70 -11.40 -18.40
CA MET A 186 7.49 -12.10 -18.86
C MET A 186 7.77 -13.48 -19.43
N GLN A 187 9.04 -13.82 -19.65
CA GLN A 187 9.45 -15.05 -20.32
C GLN A 187 10.28 -15.88 -19.34
N ASP A 188 9.60 -16.74 -18.57
CA ASP A 188 10.25 -17.56 -17.55
C ASP A 188 9.86 -19.04 -17.61
N ASP A 189 10.88 -19.82 -17.99
CA ASP A 189 11.41 -21.05 -17.38
C ASP A 189 10.58 -22.33 -17.27
N ASP A 190 10.70 -23.11 -18.35
CA ASP A 190 11.01 -24.55 -18.42
C ASP A 190 11.47 -25.27 -17.15
N ASP A 191 11.13 -26.57 -17.04
CA ASP A 191 12.15 -27.64 -17.06
C ASP A 191 11.58 -29.07 -17.24
N ASP A 192 12.11 -29.76 -18.26
CA ASP A 192 12.63 -31.14 -18.28
C ASP A 192 11.78 -32.39 -17.98
N GLU A 193 10.44 -32.35 -17.98
CA GLU A 193 9.66 -33.62 -18.05
C GLU A 193 8.50 -33.65 -19.06
N LEU A 194 8.16 -32.51 -19.68
CA LEU A 194 6.97 -32.42 -20.54
C LEU A 194 7.15 -31.48 -21.74
N ALA A 195 8.21 -31.69 -22.52
CA ALA A 195 8.38 -30.99 -23.79
C ALA A 195 7.17 -31.25 -24.72
N GLY A 196 6.39 -30.20 -25.03
CA GLY A 196 5.40 -30.21 -26.13
C GLY A 196 3.93 -29.93 -25.81
N LYS A 197 3.56 -29.49 -24.60
CA LYS A 197 2.16 -29.11 -24.29
C LYS A 197 2.01 -27.65 -23.90
N SER A 198 0.99 -26.99 -24.44
CA SER A 198 0.66 -25.59 -24.17
C SER A 198 0.12 -25.41 -22.73
N PRO A 199 0.07 -24.17 -22.20
CA PRO A 199 -0.36 -23.87 -20.81
C PRO A 199 -1.80 -24.30 -20.45
N GLU A 200 -2.55 -24.79 -21.43
CA GLU A 200 -3.94 -25.23 -21.33
C GLU A 200 -4.07 -26.70 -20.87
N ASP A 201 -2.97 -27.46 -20.89
CA ASP A 201 -2.97 -28.91 -20.65
C ASP A 201 -2.43 -29.37 -19.27
N LEU A 202 -2.10 -28.45 -18.35
CA LEU A 202 -1.54 -28.79 -17.02
C LEU A 202 -2.59 -28.82 -15.89
N PRO A 203 -2.46 -29.74 -14.90
CA PRO A 203 -3.34 -29.78 -13.74
C PRO A 203 -3.16 -28.56 -12.82
N LEU A 204 -4.28 -27.97 -12.38
CA LEU A 204 -4.38 -26.74 -11.57
C LEU A 204 -3.45 -26.68 -10.34
N ARG A 205 -3.16 -27.82 -9.68
CA ARG A 205 -2.30 -27.87 -8.47
C ARG A 205 -0.89 -27.33 -8.74
N LEU A 206 -0.30 -27.62 -9.90
CA LEU A 206 1.06 -27.16 -10.23
C LEU A 206 1.08 -25.68 -10.65
N LYS A 207 0.00 -25.21 -11.27
CA LYS A 207 -0.15 -23.83 -11.79
C LYS A 207 -0.21 -22.80 -10.66
N VAL A 208 -0.89 -23.12 -9.56
CA VAL A 208 -1.03 -22.18 -8.43
C VAL A 208 0.21 -22.11 -7.53
N ILE A 209 0.94 -23.21 -7.39
CA ILE A 209 2.13 -23.27 -6.50
C ILE A 209 3.35 -22.61 -7.16
N LYS A 210 3.54 -22.78 -8.49
CA LYS A 210 4.73 -22.27 -9.19
C LYS A 210 4.52 -20.89 -9.85
N PHE A 211 3.29 -20.50 -10.21
CA PHE A 211 3.02 -19.26 -10.97
C PHE A 211 1.88 -18.40 -10.38
N PRO A 212 2.01 -17.93 -9.12
CA PRO A 212 0.96 -17.16 -8.45
C PRO A 212 0.63 -15.84 -9.19
N LEU A 213 1.64 -15.19 -9.77
CA LEU A 213 1.46 -13.97 -10.56
C LEU A 213 0.75 -14.20 -11.89
N HIS A 214 0.95 -15.35 -12.55
CA HIS A 214 0.26 -15.63 -13.82
C HIS A 214 -1.23 -15.88 -13.58
N ALA A 215 -1.57 -16.64 -12.52
CA ALA A 215 -2.96 -16.78 -12.08
C ALA A 215 -3.59 -15.44 -11.68
N ILE A 216 -2.87 -14.57 -10.95
CA ILE A 216 -3.35 -13.25 -10.55
C ILE A 216 -3.44 -12.29 -11.76
N MET A 217 -2.50 -12.34 -12.71
CA MET A 217 -2.53 -11.52 -13.92
C MET A 217 -3.62 -11.97 -14.89
N GLU A 218 -3.86 -13.27 -15.02
CA GLU A 218 -4.93 -13.85 -15.85
C GLU A 218 -6.30 -13.53 -15.23
N ILE A 219 -6.45 -13.61 -13.91
CA ILE A 219 -7.64 -13.13 -13.17
C ILE A 219 -7.79 -11.61 -13.28
N LYS A 220 -6.70 -10.84 -13.22
CA LYS A 220 -6.70 -9.38 -13.41
C LYS A 220 -7.12 -9.02 -14.84
N GLU A 221 -6.59 -9.69 -15.86
CA GLU A 221 -6.97 -9.46 -17.25
C GLU A 221 -8.43 -9.86 -17.50
N HIS A 222 -8.91 -10.95 -16.89
CA HIS A 222 -10.33 -11.32 -16.92
C HIS A 222 -11.23 -10.34 -16.16
N LEU A 223 -10.82 -9.85 -14.98
CA LEU A 223 -11.55 -8.84 -14.20
C LEU A 223 -11.53 -7.48 -14.90
N ILE A 224 -10.44 -7.13 -15.58
CA ILE A 224 -10.34 -5.92 -16.39
C ILE A 224 -11.15 -6.07 -17.67
N ASP A 225 -11.20 -7.25 -18.32
CA ASP A 225 -12.04 -7.47 -19.50
C ASP A 225 -13.53 -7.54 -19.14
N LEU A 226 -13.88 -8.06 -17.95
CA LEU A 226 -15.23 -8.00 -17.37
C LEU A 226 -15.61 -6.57 -16.92
N ALA A 227 -14.69 -5.83 -16.29
CA ALA A 227 -14.91 -4.44 -15.90
C ALA A 227 -14.88 -3.47 -17.11
N SER A 228 -14.17 -3.84 -18.17
CA SER A 228 -14.15 -3.18 -19.48
C SER A 228 -15.45 -3.41 -20.25
N LYS A 229 -15.99 -4.64 -20.19
CA LYS A 229 -17.32 -4.98 -20.72
C LYS A 229 -18.48 -4.42 -19.89
N ALA A 230 -18.28 -4.19 -18.59
CA ALA A 230 -19.29 -3.62 -17.68
C ALA A 230 -19.10 -2.12 -17.35
N GLY A 231 -18.02 -1.51 -17.86
CA GLY A 231 -17.57 -0.16 -17.51
C GLY A 231 -18.24 0.92 -18.36
N MET A 232 -19.41 1.35 -17.90
CA MET A 232 -20.26 2.39 -18.47
C MET A 232 -19.54 3.75 -18.69
N HIS A 233 -18.84 3.93 -19.82
CA HIS A 233 -18.16 5.19 -20.17
C HIS A 233 -19.07 6.21 -20.88
N TRP A 234 -20.36 5.91 -21.10
CA TRP A 234 -21.31 6.86 -21.71
C TRP A 234 -22.04 7.74 -20.68
N LEU A 235 -21.96 7.42 -19.38
CA LEU A 235 -22.50 8.27 -18.32
C LEU A 235 -21.58 9.45 -17.95
N SER A 236 -20.27 9.35 -18.23
CA SER A 236 -19.29 10.35 -17.79
C SER A 236 -19.20 11.60 -18.69
N THR A 237 -19.84 11.58 -19.86
CA THR A 237 -19.68 12.62 -20.90
C THR A 237 -20.92 13.49 -21.12
N ILE A 238 -22.05 13.19 -20.50
CA ILE A 238 -23.32 13.94 -20.68
C ILE A 238 -23.68 14.78 -19.44
N ILE A 239 -22.98 14.56 -18.33
CA ILE A 239 -23.26 15.19 -17.02
C ILE A 239 -22.04 16.03 -16.65
N PRO A 240 -22.17 17.26 -16.11
CA PRO A 240 -21.03 18.00 -15.55
C PRO A 240 -20.50 17.25 -14.32
N THR A 241 -19.70 16.21 -14.57
CA THR A 241 -19.27 15.19 -13.61
C THR A 241 -18.40 15.80 -12.54
N HIS A 242 -17.62 16.85 -12.80
CA HIS A 242 -16.82 17.46 -11.73
C HIS A 242 -17.69 18.13 -10.67
N HIS A 243 -18.75 18.84 -11.04
CA HIS A 243 -19.65 19.49 -10.08
C HIS A 243 -20.61 18.50 -9.44
N ILE A 244 -21.11 17.51 -10.20
CA ILE A 244 -22.02 16.49 -9.68
C ILE A 244 -21.28 15.44 -8.86
N ASN A 245 -20.09 14.99 -9.25
CA ASN A 245 -19.25 14.14 -8.42
C ASN A 245 -18.73 14.90 -7.20
N ALA A 246 -18.45 16.20 -7.30
CA ALA A 246 -18.15 17.01 -6.12
C ALA A 246 -19.38 17.15 -5.22
N LEU A 247 -20.58 17.38 -5.75
CA LEU A 247 -21.82 17.42 -4.96
C LEU A 247 -22.17 16.07 -4.35
N ILE A 248 -22.00 14.97 -5.06
CA ILE A 248 -22.17 13.60 -4.55
C ILE A 248 -21.09 13.30 -3.50
N PHE A 249 -19.85 13.70 -3.73
CA PHE A 249 -18.76 13.56 -2.77
C PHE A 249 -19.00 14.40 -1.51
N PHE A 250 -19.42 15.66 -1.65
CA PHE A 250 -19.81 16.53 -0.55
C PHE A 250 -21.07 16.02 0.15
N PHE A 251 -22.02 15.44 -0.57
CA PHE A 251 -23.23 14.82 -0.02
C PHE A 251 -22.87 13.56 0.78
N ILE A 252 -22.03 12.69 0.23
CA ILE A 252 -21.50 11.51 0.90
C ILE A 252 -20.73 11.96 2.15
N ILE A 253 -19.79 12.90 2.06
CA ILE A 253 -19.05 13.43 3.21
C ILE A 253 -19.97 14.09 4.24
N SER A 254 -20.99 14.83 3.79
CA SER A 254 -21.94 15.52 4.67
C SER A 254 -22.88 14.55 5.39
N ASN A 255 -23.03 13.32 4.90
CA ASN A 255 -23.90 12.31 5.48
C ASN A 255 -23.12 11.21 6.21
N LEU A 256 -21.82 11.08 5.95
CA LEU A 256 -20.89 10.21 6.66
C LEU A 256 -20.69 10.75 8.08
N THR A 257 -21.06 9.94 9.08
CA THR A 257 -20.80 10.27 10.49
C THR A 257 -19.32 10.17 10.80
N ILE A 258 -18.86 10.92 11.81
CA ILE A 258 -17.50 10.80 12.35
C ILE A 258 -17.21 9.35 12.76
N ASP A 259 -18.22 8.64 13.29
CA ASP A 259 -18.13 7.23 13.66
C ASP A 259 -17.91 6.30 12.46
N PHE A 260 -18.48 6.61 11.29
CA PHE A 260 -18.24 5.83 10.08
C PHE A 260 -16.80 6.03 9.60
N PHE A 261 -16.32 7.26 9.58
CA PHE A 261 -14.92 7.56 9.23
C PHE A 261 -13.95 6.85 10.19
N ALA A 262 -14.27 6.86 11.48
CA ALA A 262 -13.49 6.20 12.52
C ALA A 262 -13.34 4.70 12.31
N PHE A 263 -14.42 4.05 11.88
CA PHE A 263 -14.44 2.62 11.63
C PHE A 263 -13.82 2.26 10.26
N PHE A 264 -14.16 2.99 9.20
CA PHE A 264 -13.85 2.61 7.82
C PHE A 264 -12.43 2.95 7.39
N ILE A 265 -11.90 4.12 7.76
CA ILE A 265 -10.58 4.57 7.30
C ILE A 265 -9.45 3.64 7.77
N PRO A 266 -9.35 3.23 9.05
CA PRO A 266 -8.31 2.31 9.50
C PRO A 266 -8.36 0.97 8.75
N LEU A 267 -9.55 0.45 8.45
CA LEU A 267 -9.72 -0.79 7.68
C LEU A 267 -9.20 -0.62 6.24
N VAL A 268 -9.55 0.47 5.56
CA VAL A 268 -9.06 0.72 4.19
C VAL A 268 -7.53 0.87 4.16
N ILE A 269 -6.96 1.63 5.09
CA ILE A 269 -5.51 1.79 5.19
C ILE A 269 -4.84 0.43 5.45
N PHE A 270 -5.38 -0.38 6.36
CA PHE A 270 -4.87 -1.71 6.66
C PHE A 270 -4.86 -2.63 5.42
N TYR A 271 -5.99 -2.74 4.72
CA TYR A 271 -6.08 -3.62 3.55
C TYR A 271 -5.21 -3.14 2.38
N LEU A 272 -5.21 -1.84 2.07
CA LEU A 272 -4.39 -1.29 1.00
C LEU A 272 -2.89 -1.44 1.30
N SER A 273 -2.48 -1.22 2.55
CA SER A 273 -1.08 -1.40 2.97
C SER A 273 -0.68 -2.87 2.98
N PHE A 274 -1.55 -3.79 3.41
CA PHE A 274 -1.30 -5.23 3.35
C PHE A 274 -1.16 -5.74 1.90
N ILE A 275 -2.05 -5.30 0.99
CA ILE A 275 -1.96 -5.65 -0.44
C ILE A 275 -0.67 -5.08 -1.05
N SER A 276 -0.33 -3.82 -0.73
CA SER A 276 0.93 -3.19 -1.14
C SER A 276 2.15 -4.01 -0.68
N MET A 277 2.14 -4.47 0.57
CA MET A 277 3.18 -5.33 1.15
C MET A 277 3.31 -6.68 0.41
N VAL A 278 2.21 -7.32 0.05
CA VAL A 278 2.19 -8.53 -0.80
C VAL A 278 2.79 -8.27 -2.18
N ILE A 279 2.37 -7.20 -2.86
CA ILE A 279 2.89 -6.86 -4.20
C ILE A 279 4.38 -6.55 -4.14
N CYS A 280 4.85 -5.81 -3.13
CA CYS A 280 6.27 -5.55 -2.93
C CYS A 280 7.05 -6.85 -2.71
N THR A 281 6.53 -7.78 -1.93
CA THR A 281 7.19 -9.08 -1.68
C THR A 281 7.31 -9.90 -2.98
N LEU A 282 6.27 -9.90 -3.81
CA LEU A 282 6.31 -10.55 -5.13
C LEU A 282 7.35 -9.90 -6.06
N LYS A 283 7.48 -8.57 -6.02
CA LYS A 283 8.54 -7.86 -6.77
C LYS A 283 9.94 -8.22 -6.27
N VAL A 284 10.12 -8.32 -4.96
CA VAL A 284 11.39 -8.78 -4.36
C VAL A 284 11.77 -10.18 -4.88
N PHE A 285 10.79 -11.08 -5.07
CA PHE A 285 11.05 -12.41 -5.66
C PHE A 285 11.41 -12.36 -7.15
N GLN A 286 10.80 -11.43 -7.90
CA GLN A 286 11.19 -11.19 -9.28
C GLN A 286 12.64 -10.68 -9.35
N ASP A 287 13.00 -9.74 -8.48
CA ASP A 287 14.35 -9.20 -8.42
C ASP A 287 15.37 -10.24 -7.97
N SER A 288 15.01 -11.15 -7.03
CA SER A 288 15.88 -12.25 -6.63
C SER A 288 16.13 -13.23 -7.77
N LYS A 289 15.13 -13.51 -8.59
CA LYS A 289 15.30 -14.36 -9.77
C LYS A 289 16.13 -13.66 -10.85
N ALA A 290 15.89 -12.36 -11.06
CA ALA A 290 16.72 -11.57 -11.96
C ALA A 290 18.18 -11.48 -11.51
N TRP A 291 18.43 -11.46 -10.21
CA TRP A 291 19.78 -11.54 -9.64
C TRP A 291 20.50 -12.85 -9.99
N GLU A 292 19.81 -13.99 -9.99
CA GLU A 292 20.41 -15.26 -10.42
C GLU A 292 20.81 -15.24 -11.89
N ASN A 293 19.94 -14.69 -12.74
CA ASN A 293 20.23 -14.52 -14.17
C ASN A 293 21.41 -13.56 -14.37
N PHE A 294 21.46 -12.47 -13.59
CA PHE A 294 22.58 -11.54 -13.56
C PHE A 294 23.89 -12.21 -13.20
N ARG A 295 23.89 -13.05 -12.15
CA ARG A 295 25.07 -13.81 -11.74
C ARG A 295 25.54 -14.76 -12.83
N THR A 296 24.61 -15.45 -13.51
CA THR A 296 24.97 -16.36 -14.61
C THR A 296 25.56 -15.64 -15.81
N LEU A 297 25.15 -14.40 -16.11
CA LEU A 297 25.81 -13.57 -17.11
C LEU A 297 27.20 -13.17 -16.67
N THR A 298 27.34 -12.68 -15.45
CA THR A 298 28.61 -12.18 -14.97
C THR A 298 29.65 -13.30 -14.92
N ASP A 299 29.25 -14.52 -14.55
CA ASP A 299 30.07 -15.73 -14.66
C ASP A 299 30.45 -16.06 -16.12
N LEU A 300 29.55 -15.82 -17.08
CA LEU A 300 29.85 -15.98 -18.50
C LEU A 300 30.83 -14.90 -19.00
N LEU A 301 30.66 -13.65 -18.60
CA LEU A 301 31.52 -12.53 -18.98
C LEU A 301 32.94 -12.68 -18.41
N LEU A 302 33.10 -13.24 -17.22
CA LEU A 302 34.39 -13.55 -16.63
C LEU A 302 35.23 -14.52 -17.47
N ARG A 303 34.60 -15.39 -18.27
CA ARG A 303 35.33 -16.27 -19.21
C ARG A 303 35.99 -15.48 -20.33
N PHE A 304 35.41 -14.35 -20.73
CA PHE A 304 35.92 -13.50 -21.82
C PHE A 304 36.83 -12.37 -21.32
N GLU A 305 36.58 -11.85 -20.12
CA GLU A 305 37.44 -10.86 -19.45
C GLU A 305 37.65 -11.23 -17.97
N PRO A 306 38.78 -11.85 -17.60
CA PRO A 306 39.02 -12.29 -16.22
C PRO A 306 39.25 -11.13 -15.23
N ASN A 307 39.51 -9.91 -15.74
CA ASN A 307 39.73 -8.71 -14.92
C ASN A 307 38.44 -7.91 -14.68
N LEU A 308 37.26 -8.50 -14.89
CA LEU A 308 35.97 -7.83 -14.68
C LEU A 308 35.72 -7.60 -13.18
N ASP A 309 35.43 -6.36 -12.78
CA ASP A 309 35.06 -6.03 -11.40
C ASP A 309 33.60 -6.43 -11.11
N VAL A 310 33.42 -7.68 -10.69
CA VAL A 310 32.13 -8.26 -10.33
C VAL A 310 31.51 -7.55 -9.13
N GLU A 311 32.33 -7.05 -8.20
CA GLU A 311 31.81 -6.40 -7.00
C GLU A 311 31.14 -5.07 -7.32
N GLU A 312 31.72 -4.27 -8.23
CA GLU A 312 31.10 -3.03 -8.71
C GLU A 312 29.75 -3.31 -9.40
N ALA A 313 29.68 -4.37 -10.21
CA ALA A 313 28.47 -4.77 -10.91
C ALA A 313 27.36 -5.26 -9.94
N GLU A 314 27.72 -6.06 -8.93
CA GLU A 314 26.81 -6.51 -7.86
C GLU A 314 26.23 -5.32 -7.07
N VAL A 315 27.06 -4.33 -6.73
CA VAL A 315 26.63 -3.12 -6.00
C VAL A 315 25.67 -2.28 -6.84
N ASN A 316 25.98 -2.06 -8.12
CA ASN A 316 25.13 -1.29 -9.03
C ASN A 316 23.75 -1.93 -9.21
N PHE A 317 23.70 -3.26 -9.34
CA PHE A 317 22.43 -3.97 -9.41
C PHE A 317 21.63 -3.82 -8.11
N GLY A 318 22.27 -3.93 -6.94
CA GLY A 318 21.62 -3.78 -5.64
C GLY A 318 20.95 -2.40 -5.45
N TRP A 319 21.63 -1.33 -5.85
CA TRP A 319 21.07 0.03 -5.77
C TRP A 319 19.88 0.25 -6.71
N ASN A 320 19.95 -0.30 -7.92
CA ASN A 320 18.88 -0.15 -8.91
C ASN A 320 17.59 -0.89 -8.52
N HIS A 321 17.70 -1.94 -7.70
CA HIS A 321 16.55 -2.75 -7.27
C HIS A 321 16.21 -2.58 -5.77
N LEU A 322 16.64 -1.48 -5.14
CA LEU A 322 16.31 -1.22 -3.73
C LEU A 322 14.87 -0.69 -3.55
N GLU A 323 14.27 -0.13 -4.60
CA GLU A 323 12.96 0.53 -4.56
C GLU A 323 11.84 -0.33 -3.92
N PRO A 324 11.65 -1.62 -4.27
CA PRO A 324 10.59 -2.46 -3.70
C PRO A 324 10.74 -2.69 -2.19
N TYR A 325 11.97 -2.76 -1.68
CA TYR A 325 12.26 -2.91 -0.25
C TYR A 325 11.84 -1.68 0.55
N LEU A 326 12.08 -0.48 0.01
CA LEU A 326 11.65 0.77 0.65
C LEU A 326 10.12 0.85 0.74
N TYR A 327 9.42 0.49 -0.33
CA TYR A 327 7.95 0.45 -0.30
C TYR A 327 7.39 -0.66 0.56
N PHE A 328 8.08 -1.80 0.65
CA PHE A 328 7.73 -2.84 1.60
C PHE A 328 7.78 -2.31 3.04
N LEU A 329 8.89 -1.69 3.45
CA LEU A 329 9.04 -1.14 4.80
C LEU A 329 7.99 -0.06 5.11
N LEU A 330 7.71 0.83 4.14
CA LEU A 330 6.68 1.86 4.32
C LEU A 330 5.27 1.26 4.36
N SER A 331 5.00 0.18 3.63
CA SER A 331 3.73 -0.57 3.72
C SER A 331 3.59 -1.22 5.10
N VAL A 332 4.64 -1.85 5.61
CA VAL A 332 4.65 -2.45 6.95
C VAL A 332 4.40 -1.41 8.02
N PHE A 333 4.99 -0.21 7.91
CA PHE A 333 4.69 0.90 8.81
C PHE A 333 3.17 1.19 8.86
N PHE A 334 2.50 1.32 7.73
CA PHE A 334 1.06 1.55 7.71
C PHE A 334 0.24 0.37 8.26
N VAL A 335 0.66 -0.87 8.02
CA VAL A 335 0.02 -2.06 8.60
C VAL A 335 0.10 -2.02 10.13
N ILE A 336 1.28 -1.75 10.69
CA ILE A 336 1.51 -1.74 12.14
C ILE A 336 0.66 -0.65 12.83
N PHE A 337 0.53 0.53 12.23
CA PHE A 337 -0.25 1.62 12.82
C PHE A 337 -1.77 1.44 12.65
N SER A 338 -2.21 0.82 11.55
CA SER A 338 -3.64 0.64 11.27
C SER A 338 -4.24 -0.59 11.96
N PHE A 339 -3.48 -1.67 12.14
CA PHE A 339 -3.95 -2.91 12.76
C PHE A 339 -4.57 -2.74 14.17
N PRO A 340 -3.96 -2.03 15.15
CA PRO A 340 -4.56 -1.87 16.48
C PRO A 340 -5.76 -0.92 16.52
N VAL A 341 -5.93 -0.09 15.48
CA VAL A 341 -7.03 0.89 15.37
C VAL A 341 -8.22 0.30 14.63
N ALA A 342 -7.97 -0.58 13.66
CA ALA A 342 -9.00 -1.23 12.88
C ALA A 342 -9.82 -2.24 13.72
N SER A 343 -11.09 -2.37 13.38
CA SER A 343 -11.98 -3.32 14.04
C SER A 343 -11.59 -4.77 13.70
N LYS A 344 -11.27 -5.55 14.72
CA LYS A 344 -10.82 -6.95 14.56
C LYS A 344 -11.91 -7.87 14.00
N ASP A 345 -13.18 -7.52 14.19
CA ASP A 345 -14.32 -8.30 13.68
C ASP A 345 -14.36 -8.35 12.14
N TRP A 346 -13.81 -7.34 11.48
CA TRP A 346 -13.80 -7.22 10.02
C TRP A 346 -12.48 -7.65 9.39
N ILE A 347 -11.47 -8.01 10.20
CA ILE A 347 -10.18 -8.49 9.74
C ILE A 347 -10.16 -10.02 9.86
N PRO A 348 -10.04 -10.77 8.76
CA PRO A 348 -9.95 -12.23 8.80
C PRO A 348 -8.54 -12.65 9.27
N CYS A 349 -8.25 -12.49 10.56
CA CYS A 349 -6.92 -12.72 11.15
C CYS A 349 -6.37 -14.12 10.83
N SER A 350 -7.20 -15.17 10.93
CA SER A 350 -6.75 -16.54 10.61
C SER A 350 -6.30 -16.70 9.16
N GLU A 351 -7.00 -16.09 8.20
CA GLU A 351 -6.66 -16.17 6.78
C GLU A 351 -5.38 -15.38 6.49
N LEU A 352 -5.30 -14.15 6.99
CA LEU A 352 -4.12 -13.29 6.83
C LEU A 352 -2.88 -13.88 7.51
N ALA A 353 -3.02 -14.55 8.66
CA ALA A 353 -1.92 -15.25 9.32
C ALA A 353 -1.34 -16.35 8.43
N THR A 354 -2.18 -17.14 7.75
CA THR A 354 -1.70 -18.17 6.81
C THR A 354 -0.99 -17.56 5.60
N ILE A 355 -1.49 -16.44 5.08
CA ILE A 355 -0.82 -15.67 4.02
C ILE A 355 0.54 -15.16 4.50
N SER A 356 0.63 -14.62 5.72
CA SER A 356 1.88 -14.15 6.30
C SER A 356 2.91 -15.28 6.49
N VAL A 357 2.48 -16.44 6.96
CA VAL A 357 3.34 -17.63 7.07
C VAL A 357 3.79 -18.12 5.69
N PHE A 358 2.90 -18.12 4.70
CA PHE A 358 3.25 -18.46 3.32
C PHE A 358 4.34 -17.52 2.79
N PHE A 359 4.15 -16.21 2.91
CA PHE A 359 5.15 -15.25 2.45
C PHE A 359 6.47 -15.35 3.23
N MET A 360 6.44 -15.57 4.54
CA MET A 360 7.64 -15.85 5.35
C MET A 360 8.44 -17.03 4.78
N VAL A 361 7.79 -18.18 4.53
CA VAL A 361 8.45 -19.37 3.98
C VAL A 361 8.99 -19.12 2.58
N THR A 362 8.19 -18.51 1.69
CA THR A 362 8.64 -18.22 0.33
C THR A 362 9.78 -17.18 0.29
N SER A 363 9.76 -16.19 1.19
CA SER A 363 10.83 -15.22 1.33
C SER A 363 12.11 -15.86 1.79
N TYR A 364 12.05 -16.83 2.70
CA TYR A 364 13.22 -17.59 3.10
C TYR A 364 13.80 -18.41 1.93
N MET A 365 12.94 -19.10 1.18
CA MET A 365 13.38 -19.90 0.02
C MET A 365 13.98 -19.05 -1.11
N SER A 366 13.61 -17.76 -1.19
CA SER A 366 14.14 -16.79 -2.16
C SER A 366 15.51 -16.22 -1.76
N LEU A 367 15.96 -16.38 -0.51
CA LEU A 367 17.27 -15.90 -0.07
C LEU A 367 18.40 -16.73 -0.70
N GLY A 368 19.44 -16.03 -1.18
CA GLY A 368 20.59 -16.66 -1.83
C GLY A 368 21.38 -17.61 -0.92
N VAL A 369 21.90 -18.68 -1.52
CA VAL A 369 22.66 -19.79 -0.89
C VAL A 369 23.92 -19.30 -0.14
N SER A 370 24.47 -18.14 -0.51
CA SER A 370 25.75 -17.62 0.02
C SER A 370 25.74 -17.28 1.53
N ALA A 371 24.57 -16.99 2.11
CA ALA A 371 24.41 -16.66 3.54
C ALA A 371 23.57 -17.70 4.31
N GLU A 372 23.28 -18.85 3.69
CA GLU A 372 22.40 -19.91 4.20
C GLU A 372 22.65 -20.31 5.67
N PRO A 373 23.89 -20.50 6.18
CA PRO A 373 24.05 -20.94 7.56
C PRO A 373 23.65 -19.88 8.59
N TYR A 374 23.83 -18.59 8.29
CA TYR A 374 23.44 -17.50 9.19
C TYR A 374 21.95 -17.20 9.08
N THR A 375 21.40 -17.16 7.86
CA THR A 375 19.97 -16.93 7.62
C THR A 375 19.11 -18.07 8.17
N ARG A 376 19.54 -19.33 8.03
CA ARG A 376 18.85 -20.49 8.62
C ARG A 376 18.83 -20.44 10.14
N ARG A 377 19.96 -20.08 10.77
CA ARG A 377 20.04 -19.93 12.23
C ARG A 377 19.17 -18.76 12.70
N ALA A 378 19.14 -17.66 11.96
CA ALA A 378 18.31 -16.50 12.28
C ALA A 378 16.83 -16.87 12.22
N LEU A 379 16.37 -17.48 11.11
CA LEU A 379 14.98 -17.91 10.96
C LEU A 379 14.56 -18.91 12.05
N LEU A 380 15.41 -19.90 12.35
CA LEU A 380 15.11 -20.88 13.40
C LEU A 380 14.99 -20.23 14.78
N THR A 381 15.87 -19.26 15.06
CA THR A 381 15.84 -18.48 16.31
C THR A 381 14.56 -17.65 16.40
N GLU A 382 14.17 -17.02 15.30
CA GLU A 382 12.99 -16.17 15.19
C GLU A 382 11.69 -16.97 15.32
N VAL A 383 11.54 -18.07 14.59
CA VAL A 383 10.41 -18.99 14.71
C VAL A 383 10.33 -19.58 16.12
N ALA A 384 11.46 -19.91 16.73
CA ALA A 384 11.49 -20.36 18.12
C ALA A 384 11.02 -19.26 19.09
N ALA A 385 11.46 -18.02 18.92
CA ALA A 385 11.03 -16.89 19.74
C ALA A 385 9.53 -16.59 19.56
N GLY A 386 9.04 -16.57 18.33
CA GLY A 386 7.62 -16.42 18.00
C GLY A 386 6.76 -17.52 18.60
N SER A 387 7.19 -18.78 18.49
CA SER A 387 6.52 -19.94 19.08
C SER A 387 6.44 -19.85 20.60
N LEU A 388 7.54 -19.47 21.26
CA LEU A 388 7.58 -19.24 22.71
C LEU A 388 6.64 -18.11 23.14
N SER A 389 6.47 -17.08 22.31
CA SER A 389 5.55 -15.97 22.58
C SER A 389 4.06 -16.33 22.41
N LEU A 390 3.75 -17.35 21.59
CA LEU A 390 2.40 -17.86 21.37
C LEU A 390 1.97 -18.90 22.42
N LEU A 391 2.93 -19.56 23.06
CA LEU A 391 2.72 -20.61 24.07
C LEU A 391 1.80 -20.23 25.25
N PRO A 392 1.82 -18.99 25.78
CA PRO A 392 0.88 -18.55 26.82
C PRO A 392 -0.59 -18.48 26.35
N VAL A 393 -0.82 -18.24 25.05
CA VAL A 393 -2.15 -18.04 24.44
C VAL A 393 -2.84 -19.36 24.13
N ILE A 394 -2.09 -20.45 23.99
CA ILE A 394 -2.63 -21.77 23.64
C ILE A 394 -3.44 -22.34 24.83
N PRO A 395 -4.74 -22.68 24.62
CA PRO A 395 -5.62 -23.18 25.69
C PRO A 395 -5.29 -24.61 26.17
N VAL A 396 -4.31 -25.27 25.56
CA VAL A 396 -3.87 -26.62 25.93
C VAL A 396 -2.97 -26.58 27.17
N HIS A 397 -3.16 -27.53 28.10
CA HIS A 397 -2.40 -27.67 29.35
C HIS A 397 -0.95 -28.18 29.10
N LEU A 398 -0.11 -27.39 28.43
CA LEU A 398 1.32 -27.70 28.20
C LEU A 398 2.19 -27.24 29.39
N GLY A 399 1.97 -27.84 30.56
CA GLY A 399 2.48 -27.43 31.89
C GLY A 399 3.89 -26.80 31.93
N HIS A 400 4.94 -27.60 31.75
CA HIS A 400 6.33 -27.14 31.85
C HIS A 400 6.77 -26.24 30.69
N LEU A 401 6.19 -26.42 29.51
CA LEU A 401 6.52 -25.68 28.30
C LEU A 401 6.06 -24.21 28.40
N LYS A 402 4.92 -23.94 29.06
CA LYS A 402 4.43 -22.57 29.31
C LYS A 402 5.38 -21.71 30.15
N LEU A 403 6.30 -22.30 30.92
CA LEU A 403 7.30 -21.56 31.69
C LEU A 403 8.31 -20.84 30.80
N LEU A 404 8.65 -21.43 29.64
CA LEU A 404 9.64 -20.87 28.70
C LEU A 404 9.15 -19.59 28.00
N GLY A 405 7.83 -19.42 27.87
CA GLY A 405 7.20 -18.23 27.27
C GLY A 405 6.85 -17.11 28.26
N LYS A 406 7.07 -17.32 29.57
CA LYS A 406 6.77 -16.30 30.59
C LYS A 406 7.93 -15.31 30.77
N THR A 407 7.60 -14.08 31.12
CA THR A 407 8.56 -13.09 31.60
C THR A 407 8.98 -13.47 33.03
N PHE A 408 10.30 -13.60 33.25
CA PHE A 408 10.84 -13.98 34.57
C PHE A 408 10.98 -12.76 35.49
N TYR A 409 11.50 -11.66 34.95
CA TYR A 409 11.67 -10.38 35.66
C TYR A 409 11.24 -9.23 34.76
N SER A 410 10.53 -8.26 35.34
CA SER A 410 10.15 -7.00 34.68
C SER A 410 10.71 -5.84 35.49
N ILE A 411 11.72 -5.14 34.97
CA ILE A 411 12.38 -4.01 35.62
C ILE A 411 11.84 -2.72 35.00
N PRO A 412 11.12 -1.87 35.75
CA PRO A 412 10.68 -0.57 35.24
C PRO A 412 11.89 0.36 35.01
N VAL A 413 12.08 0.81 33.78
CA VAL A 413 13.11 1.79 33.39
C VAL A 413 12.41 3.14 33.27
N GLY A 414 12.33 3.86 34.39
CA GLY A 414 11.62 5.14 34.49
C GLY A 414 10.09 4.98 34.49
N HIS A 415 9.36 6.04 34.12
CA HIS A 415 7.90 6.06 34.11
C HIS A 415 7.25 5.47 32.83
N PHE A 416 8.01 5.32 31.75
CA PHE A 416 7.45 5.02 30.42
C PHE A 416 7.80 3.64 29.87
N PHE A 417 8.84 2.97 30.38
CA PHE A 417 9.33 1.72 29.80
C PHE A 417 9.50 0.64 30.86
N VAL A 418 9.20 -0.60 30.49
CA VAL A 418 9.46 -1.80 31.30
C VAL A 418 10.40 -2.69 30.51
N LEU A 419 11.55 -3.01 31.10
CA LEU A 419 12.50 -3.97 30.58
C LEU A 419 12.07 -5.37 31.03
N ASN A 420 11.73 -6.24 30.09
CA ASN A 420 11.37 -7.62 30.40
C ASN A 420 12.55 -8.55 30.15
N VAL A 421 12.81 -9.46 31.10
CA VAL A 421 13.81 -10.52 31.00
C VAL A 421 13.09 -11.84 30.82
N SER A 422 13.22 -12.44 29.64
CA SER A 422 12.55 -13.69 29.25
C SER A 422 13.44 -14.54 28.33
N VAL A 423 13.13 -15.83 28.13
CA VAL A 423 13.84 -16.67 27.14
C VAL A 423 13.78 -16.06 25.73
N PRO A 424 12.63 -15.54 25.25
CA PRO A 424 12.58 -14.75 24.02
C PRO A 424 13.62 -13.62 23.94
N CYS A 425 13.93 -12.92 25.04
CA CYS A 425 14.95 -11.86 25.02
C CYS A 425 16.35 -12.40 24.69
N LEU A 426 16.73 -13.57 25.22
CA LEU A 426 18.02 -14.20 24.88
C LEU A 426 18.07 -14.62 23.41
N LEU A 427 16.97 -15.14 22.87
CA LEU A 427 16.87 -15.49 21.46
C LEU A 427 16.98 -14.26 20.56
N PHE A 428 16.33 -13.15 20.91
CA PHE A 428 16.48 -11.91 20.14
C PHE A 428 17.88 -11.29 20.29
N LEU A 429 18.58 -11.42 21.43
CA LEU A 429 19.99 -11.00 21.54
C LEU A 429 20.87 -11.80 20.56
N TYR A 430 20.62 -13.11 20.48
CA TYR A 430 21.28 -13.97 19.51
C TYR A 430 20.90 -13.60 18.06
N LEU A 431 19.64 -13.21 17.81
CA LEU A 431 19.19 -12.70 16.51
C LEU A 431 19.92 -11.40 16.12
N PHE A 432 20.06 -10.43 17.03
CA PHE A 432 20.84 -9.21 16.80
C PHE A 432 22.31 -9.51 16.53
N TYR A 433 22.90 -10.47 17.24
CA TYR A 433 24.25 -10.96 16.95
C TYR A 433 24.35 -11.52 15.52
N LEU A 434 23.37 -12.31 15.08
CA LEU A 434 23.32 -12.83 13.71
C LEU A 434 23.14 -11.71 12.68
N PHE A 435 22.31 -10.70 12.95
CA PHE A 435 22.16 -9.52 12.08
C PHE A 435 23.47 -8.76 11.94
N PHE A 436 24.18 -8.53 13.05
CA PHE A 436 25.49 -7.89 13.03
C PHE A 436 26.51 -8.70 12.24
N ARG A 437 26.53 -10.04 12.40
CA ARG A 437 27.39 -10.93 11.60
C ARG A 437 27.07 -10.87 10.12
N MET A 438 25.78 -10.92 9.75
CA MET A 438 25.34 -10.79 8.35
C MET A 438 25.72 -9.44 7.76
N ALA A 439 25.61 -8.35 8.53
CA ALA A 439 26.02 -7.03 8.10
C ALA A 439 27.55 -6.97 7.89
N GLN A 440 28.35 -7.48 8.83
CA GLN A 440 29.82 -7.46 8.78
C GLN A 440 30.39 -8.24 7.58
N MET A 441 29.63 -9.18 7.00
CA MET A 441 30.04 -9.91 5.80
C MET A 441 30.45 -8.94 4.69
N ARG A 442 31.57 -9.23 4.02
CA ARG A 442 32.12 -8.42 2.92
C ARG A 442 32.30 -6.94 3.28
N ASN A 443 32.92 -6.61 4.43
CA ASN A 443 33.21 -5.23 4.86
C ASN A 443 31.95 -4.34 4.91
N PHE A 444 30.89 -4.76 5.62
CA PHE A 444 29.60 -4.05 5.73
C PHE A 444 28.73 -4.00 4.45
N LYS A 445 29.23 -4.48 3.30
CA LYS A 445 28.42 -4.63 2.08
C LYS A 445 27.32 -5.68 2.23
N GLY A 446 27.44 -6.60 3.19
CA GLY A 446 26.44 -7.61 3.54
C GLY A 446 25.10 -7.03 4.02
N THR A 447 25.06 -5.76 4.41
CA THR A 447 23.82 -5.05 4.78
C THR A 447 22.79 -5.08 3.66
N TYR A 448 23.17 -4.69 2.45
CA TYR A 448 22.24 -4.62 1.32
C TYR A 448 22.06 -5.97 0.63
N CYS A 449 23.10 -6.83 0.64
CA CYS A 449 23.07 -8.12 -0.06
C CYS A 449 22.34 -9.23 0.72
N TYR A 450 22.34 -9.16 2.06
CA TYR A 450 21.84 -10.25 2.92
C TYR A 450 20.87 -9.77 4.00
N LEU A 451 21.20 -8.68 4.70
CA LEU A 451 20.35 -8.21 5.80
C LEU A 451 19.02 -7.64 5.30
N VAL A 452 19.04 -6.74 4.30
CA VAL A 452 17.80 -6.14 3.75
C VAL A 452 16.84 -7.19 3.16
N PRO A 453 17.29 -8.17 2.37
CA PRO A 453 16.44 -9.30 1.96
C PRO A 453 15.91 -10.12 3.13
N TYR A 454 16.74 -10.38 4.15
CA TYR A 454 16.30 -11.11 5.35
C TYR A 454 15.24 -10.33 6.14
N LEU A 455 15.32 -8.99 6.20
CA LEU A 455 14.33 -8.15 6.89
C LEU A 455 12.91 -8.37 6.33
N VAL A 456 12.76 -8.68 5.04
CA VAL A 456 11.43 -9.01 4.48
C VAL A 456 10.86 -10.26 5.15
N CYS A 457 11.68 -11.31 5.28
CA CYS A 457 11.30 -12.53 5.98
C CYS A 457 10.98 -12.26 7.46
N PHE A 458 11.83 -11.45 8.12
CA PHE A 458 11.66 -11.05 9.51
C PHE A 458 10.31 -10.34 9.74
N MET A 459 9.99 -9.33 8.93
CA MET A 459 8.73 -8.59 9.10
C MET A 459 7.50 -9.47 8.85
N TRP A 460 7.56 -10.41 7.91
CA TRP A 460 6.46 -11.37 7.67
C TRP A 460 6.28 -12.35 8.84
N CYS A 461 7.37 -12.80 9.45
CA CYS A 461 7.33 -13.67 10.62
C CYS A 461 6.78 -12.94 11.86
N GLU A 462 7.29 -11.75 12.20
CA GLU A 462 6.76 -10.94 13.31
C GLU A 462 5.27 -10.59 13.12
N LEU A 463 4.89 -10.19 11.90
CA LEU A 463 3.49 -9.94 11.57
C LEU A 463 2.63 -11.20 11.73
N SER A 464 3.15 -12.37 11.33
CA SER A 464 2.42 -13.64 11.49
C SER A 464 2.16 -13.95 12.96
N VAL A 465 3.13 -13.76 13.85
CA VAL A 465 2.99 -13.99 15.30
C VAL A 465 1.94 -13.05 15.89
N VAL A 466 1.96 -11.78 15.50
CA VAL A 466 1.00 -10.76 15.95
C VAL A 466 -0.43 -11.09 15.50
N ILE A 467 -0.62 -11.46 14.24
CA ILE A 467 -1.95 -11.82 13.72
C ILE A 467 -2.44 -13.16 14.33
N LEU A 468 -1.53 -14.11 14.55
CA LEU A 468 -1.85 -15.41 15.17
C LEU A 468 -2.37 -15.25 16.60
N LYS A 469 -1.85 -14.29 17.39
CA LYS A 469 -2.35 -14.01 18.75
C LYS A 469 -3.84 -13.63 18.80
N GLU A 470 -4.34 -13.02 17.74
CA GLU A 470 -5.76 -12.60 17.60
C GLU A 470 -6.60 -13.63 16.83
N SER A 471 -5.99 -14.72 16.36
CA SER A 471 -6.66 -15.74 15.56
C SER A 471 -7.32 -16.81 16.44
N SER A 472 -8.45 -17.36 15.98
CA SER A 472 -9.07 -18.53 16.63
C SER A 472 -8.53 -19.82 16.00
N GLY A 473 -8.33 -20.87 16.82
CA GLY A 473 -7.87 -22.17 16.33
C GLY A 473 -8.81 -22.79 15.29
N ILE A 474 -10.13 -22.61 15.47
CA ILE A 474 -11.15 -23.03 14.49
C ILE A 474 -11.00 -22.25 13.18
N GLY A 475 -10.76 -20.94 13.27
CA GLY A 475 -10.50 -20.10 12.10
C GLY A 475 -9.24 -20.53 11.35
N LEU A 476 -8.18 -20.96 12.04
CA LEU A 476 -6.94 -21.43 11.41
C LEU A 476 -7.12 -22.76 10.67
N ILE A 477 -7.90 -23.69 11.24
CA ILE A 477 -8.29 -24.93 10.56
C ILE A 477 -9.15 -24.61 9.33
N ARG A 478 -10.13 -23.70 9.48
CA ARG A 478 -10.95 -23.24 8.35
C ARG A 478 -10.11 -22.58 7.25
N ALA A 479 -9.13 -21.75 7.61
CA ALA A 479 -8.24 -21.08 6.66
C ALA A 479 -7.38 -22.08 5.90
N SER A 480 -6.67 -22.96 6.62
CA SER A 480 -5.80 -23.97 6.01
C SER A 480 -6.56 -24.95 5.10
N VAL A 481 -7.69 -25.49 5.58
CA VAL A 481 -8.56 -26.36 4.78
C VAL A 481 -9.24 -25.58 3.66
N GLY A 482 -9.66 -24.35 3.92
CA GLY A 482 -10.28 -23.43 2.98
C GLY A 482 -9.38 -23.11 1.81
N TYR A 483 -8.12 -22.73 2.04
CA TYR A 483 -7.14 -22.49 0.97
C TYR A 483 -6.81 -23.77 0.20
N PHE A 484 -6.65 -24.90 0.90
CA PHE A 484 -6.42 -26.19 0.24
C PHE A 484 -7.61 -26.58 -0.66
N LEU A 485 -8.84 -26.39 -0.19
CA LEU A 485 -10.06 -26.66 -0.96
C LEU A 485 -10.30 -25.61 -2.05
N PHE A 486 -9.94 -24.34 -1.83
CA PHE A 486 -10.08 -23.25 -2.80
C PHE A 486 -9.29 -23.52 -4.08
N LEU A 487 -8.11 -24.15 -3.97
CA LEU A 487 -7.34 -24.63 -5.13
C LEU A 487 -8.13 -25.62 -6.01
N PHE A 488 -9.08 -26.37 -5.45
CA PHE A 488 -9.96 -27.32 -6.16
C PHE A 488 -11.34 -26.75 -6.47
N ALA A 489 -11.83 -25.84 -5.64
CA ALA A 489 -13.19 -25.32 -5.70
C ALA A 489 -13.32 -24.13 -6.66
N LEU A 490 -12.27 -23.35 -6.92
CA LEU A 490 -12.35 -22.17 -7.80
C LEU A 490 -12.88 -22.50 -9.22
N PRO A 491 -12.40 -23.56 -9.91
CA PRO A 491 -12.98 -23.95 -11.19
C PRO A 491 -14.46 -24.35 -11.08
N VAL A 492 -14.82 -25.09 -10.02
CA VAL A 492 -16.19 -25.57 -9.79
C VAL A 492 -17.14 -24.42 -9.43
N LEU A 493 -16.67 -23.46 -8.65
CA LEU A 493 -17.42 -22.27 -8.23
C LEU A 493 -17.65 -21.34 -9.41
N MET A 494 -16.66 -21.15 -10.29
CA MET A 494 -16.83 -20.37 -11.53
C MET A 494 -17.87 -21.02 -12.46
N VAL A 495 -17.84 -22.35 -12.63
CA VAL A 495 -18.85 -23.08 -13.39
C VAL A 495 -20.23 -22.98 -12.72
N GLY A 496 -20.30 -23.09 -11.39
CA GLY A 496 -21.55 -22.96 -10.63
C GLY A 496 -22.16 -21.56 -10.70
N ILE A 497 -21.34 -20.51 -10.60
CA ILE A 497 -21.79 -19.11 -10.76
C ILE A 497 -22.22 -18.85 -12.20
N ALA A 498 -21.47 -19.33 -13.20
CA ALA A 498 -21.87 -19.21 -14.60
C ALA A 498 -23.23 -19.89 -14.87
N LEU A 499 -23.45 -21.09 -14.32
CA LEU A 499 -24.72 -21.80 -14.42
C LEU A 499 -25.86 -21.06 -13.70
N MET A 500 -25.60 -20.53 -12.50
CA MET A 500 -26.61 -19.77 -11.75
C MET A 500 -26.98 -18.46 -12.45
N CYS A 501 -25.99 -17.75 -13.02
CA CYS A 501 -26.20 -16.58 -13.86
C CYS A 501 -26.99 -16.94 -15.14
N LEU A 502 -26.68 -18.07 -15.79
CA LEU A 502 -27.42 -18.56 -16.95
C LEU A 502 -28.88 -18.85 -16.60
N VAL A 503 -29.14 -19.52 -15.47
CA VAL A 503 -30.49 -19.83 -14.99
C VAL A 503 -31.25 -18.56 -14.63
N HIS A 504 -30.62 -17.60 -13.94
CA HIS A 504 -31.23 -16.30 -13.65
C HIS A 504 -31.50 -15.50 -14.92
N PHE A 505 -30.61 -15.55 -15.90
CA PHE A 505 -30.78 -14.91 -17.19
C PHE A 505 -31.94 -15.54 -17.97
N ILE A 506 -32.04 -16.87 -18.02
CA ILE A 506 -33.16 -17.58 -18.65
C ILE A 506 -34.47 -17.27 -17.92
N LYS A 507 -34.47 -17.27 -16.59
CA LYS A 507 -35.65 -16.93 -15.78
C LYS A 507 -36.10 -15.48 -16.03
N TRP A 508 -35.14 -14.54 -16.08
CA TRP A 508 -35.37 -13.14 -16.43
C TRP A 508 -35.92 -12.99 -17.86
N PHE A 509 -35.36 -13.73 -18.82
CA PHE A 509 -35.76 -13.75 -20.23
C PHE A 509 -37.19 -14.28 -20.44
N ILE A 510 -37.58 -15.34 -19.72
CA ILE A 510 -38.94 -15.91 -19.79
C ILE A 510 -39.98 -14.96 -19.17
N THR A 511 -39.59 -14.14 -18.19
CA THR A 511 -40.50 -13.15 -17.54
C THR A 511 -40.67 -11.84 -18.31
N LEU A 512 -40.08 -11.68 -19.50
CA LEU A 512 -40.15 -10.45 -20.29
C LEU A 512 -41.25 -10.51 -21.36
N GLU A 513 -42.23 -9.62 -21.26
CA GLU A 513 -43.22 -9.38 -22.32
C GLU A 513 -42.56 -8.78 -23.57
N LEU A 514 -43.02 -9.19 -24.77
CA LEU A 514 -42.46 -8.83 -26.09
C LEU A 514 -42.18 -7.33 -26.29
N MET A 515 -42.97 -6.45 -25.67
CA MET A 515 -42.79 -5.00 -25.75
C MET A 515 -41.49 -4.50 -25.11
N LYS A 516 -40.98 -5.19 -24.08
CA LYS A 516 -39.72 -4.83 -23.40
C LYS A 516 -38.50 -5.24 -24.22
N ILE A 517 -38.60 -6.33 -25.00
CA ILE A 517 -37.54 -6.80 -25.92
C ILE A 517 -37.28 -5.75 -27.01
N VAL A 518 -38.34 -5.18 -27.60
CA VAL A 518 -38.24 -4.13 -28.62
C VAL A 518 -37.59 -2.86 -28.06
N VAL A 519 -37.98 -2.44 -26.85
CA VAL A 519 -37.39 -1.27 -26.19
C VAL A 519 -35.92 -1.50 -25.84
N THR A 520 -35.55 -2.68 -25.33
CA THR A 520 -34.14 -3.02 -25.08
C THR A 520 -33.32 -3.16 -26.36
N LEU A 521 -33.90 -3.66 -27.45
CA LEU A 521 -33.22 -3.77 -28.75
C LEU A 521 -32.98 -2.37 -29.36
N LEU A 522 -33.95 -1.46 -29.23
CA LEU A 522 -33.80 -0.04 -29.61
C LEU A 522 -32.75 0.67 -28.73
N LEU A 523 -32.79 0.46 -27.41
CA LEU A 523 -31.83 1.06 -26.47
C LEU A 523 -30.40 0.51 -26.67
N CYS A 524 -30.25 -0.74 -27.12
CA CYS A 524 -28.96 -1.37 -27.43
C CYS A 524 -28.48 -1.09 -28.87
N ALA A 525 -29.36 -0.78 -29.82
CA ALA A 525 -28.98 -0.37 -31.18
C ALA A 525 -28.35 1.04 -31.21
N VAL A 526 -28.77 1.94 -30.32
CA VAL A 526 -28.24 3.31 -30.22
C VAL A 526 -26.73 3.33 -29.89
N PRO A 527 -26.20 2.58 -28.91
CA PRO A 527 -24.76 2.45 -28.67
C PRO A 527 -23.98 1.82 -29.82
N LEU A 528 -24.57 0.87 -30.55
CA LEU A 528 -23.90 0.17 -31.66
C LEU A 528 -23.75 1.07 -32.89
N LEU A 529 -24.77 1.88 -33.20
CA LEU A 529 -24.72 2.90 -34.25
C LEU A 529 -23.75 4.04 -33.87
N PHE A 530 -23.71 4.43 -32.60
CA PHE A 530 -22.77 5.46 -32.10
C PHE A 530 -21.30 4.98 -32.08
N ARG A 531 -21.08 3.69 -31.79
CA ARG A 531 -19.77 3.02 -31.91
C ARG A 531 -19.31 2.90 -33.36
N TRP A 532 -20.23 2.72 -34.31
CA TRP A 532 -19.88 2.70 -35.74
C TRP A 532 -19.47 4.09 -36.26
N TRP A 533 -20.02 5.15 -35.65
CA TRP A 533 -19.74 6.53 -36.04
C TRP A 533 -18.47 7.12 -35.40
N THR A 534 -18.06 6.63 -34.23
CA THR A 534 -16.85 7.09 -33.53
C THR A 534 -15.68 6.13 -33.74
N LYS A 535 -14.98 6.28 -34.88
CA LYS A 535 -13.63 5.70 -35.09
C LYS A 535 -12.57 6.42 -34.23
N ALA A 536 -12.76 6.43 -32.92
CA ALA A 536 -11.76 6.91 -31.96
C ALA A 536 -11.60 5.85 -30.87
N SER A 537 -10.86 4.79 -31.19
CA SER A 537 -10.34 3.86 -30.20
C SER A 537 -9.23 4.57 -29.42
N ILE A 538 -9.59 5.25 -28.33
CA ILE A 538 -8.59 5.62 -27.33
C ILE A 538 -8.20 4.33 -26.60
N SER A 539 -6.95 3.95 -26.79
CA SER A 539 -6.32 2.78 -26.20
C SER A 539 -6.27 2.94 -24.67
N VAL A 540 -7.24 2.36 -23.96
CA VAL A 540 -7.14 2.14 -22.50
C VAL A 540 -5.86 1.35 -22.17
N VAL A 541 -5.38 0.55 -23.12
CA VAL A 541 -4.09 -0.13 -23.07
C VAL A 541 -2.92 0.85 -22.93
N GLU A 542 -2.94 2.05 -23.53
CA GLU A 542 -1.86 3.05 -23.35
C GLU A 542 -1.91 3.74 -21.98
N ILE A 543 -3.10 3.99 -21.44
CA ILE A 543 -3.27 4.53 -20.08
C ILE A 543 -2.86 3.47 -19.04
N VAL A 544 -3.20 2.21 -19.26
CA VAL A 544 -2.76 1.07 -18.44
C VAL A 544 -1.26 0.83 -18.61
N LYS A 545 -0.70 0.96 -19.81
CA LYS A 545 0.75 0.83 -20.08
C LYS A 545 1.57 1.97 -19.44
N SER A 546 0.96 3.14 -19.29
CA SER A 546 1.47 4.26 -18.48
C SER A 546 1.37 3.96 -16.97
N LEU A 547 0.25 3.39 -16.51
CA LEU A 547 0.04 2.93 -15.13
C LEU A 547 0.83 1.67 -14.73
N THR A 548 1.37 0.91 -15.68
CA THR A 548 2.35 -0.16 -15.42
C THR A 548 3.77 0.38 -15.29
N LYS A 549 4.07 1.57 -15.87
CA LYS A 549 5.38 2.23 -15.77
C LYS A 549 5.58 2.90 -14.41
N SER A 550 4.53 3.43 -13.79
CA SER A 550 4.54 3.85 -12.38
C SER A 550 4.05 2.70 -11.52
N SER A 551 4.81 2.27 -10.51
CA SER A 551 4.36 1.13 -9.71
C SER A 551 3.00 1.43 -9.06
N ILE A 552 1.99 0.57 -9.28
CA ILE A 552 0.68 0.63 -8.60
C ILE A 552 0.85 0.82 -7.08
N VAL A 553 1.90 0.23 -6.51
CA VAL A 553 2.38 0.42 -5.13
C VAL A 553 2.62 1.90 -4.77
N LYS A 554 3.38 2.65 -5.57
CA LYS A 554 3.59 4.11 -5.41
C LYS A 554 2.26 4.84 -5.32
N LEU A 555 1.31 4.52 -6.21
CA LEU A 555 0.00 5.16 -6.22
C LEU A 555 -0.77 4.85 -4.93
N ILE A 556 -0.88 3.57 -4.54
CA ILE A 556 -1.53 3.15 -3.29
C ILE A 556 -0.94 3.90 -2.10
N LEU A 557 0.38 3.98 -2.01
CA LEU A 557 1.08 4.58 -0.89
C LEU A 557 0.88 6.10 -0.81
N VAL A 558 0.88 6.78 -1.96
CA VAL A 558 0.57 8.22 -2.05
C VAL A 558 -0.87 8.46 -1.59
N TRP A 559 -1.83 7.65 -2.03
CA TRP A 559 -3.23 7.76 -1.56
C TRP A 559 -3.35 7.52 -0.05
N ILE A 560 -2.70 6.49 0.49
CA ILE A 560 -2.68 6.23 1.94
C ILE A 560 -2.12 7.43 2.69
N THR A 561 -0.97 7.98 2.28
CA THR A 561 -0.37 9.15 2.94
C THR A 561 -1.30 10.37 2.89
N ALA A 562 -1.94 10.63 1.75
CA ALA A 562 -2.91 11.71 1.61
C ALA A 562 -4.13 11.53 2.50
N ILE A 563 -4.68 10.31 2.59
CA ILE A 563 -5.81 9.98 3.47
C ILE A 563 -5.41 10.20 4.93
N VAL A 564 -4.26 9.70 5.37
CA VAL A 564 -3.78 9.87 6.76
C VAL A 564 -3.59 11.34 7.09
N LEU A 565 -2.98 12.12 6.21
CA LEU A 565 -2.79 13.57 6.40
C LEU A 565 -4.13 14.33 6.45
N PHE A 566 -5.07 13.98 5.58
CA PHE A 566 -6.42 14.54 5.59
C PHE A 566 -7.16 14.21 6.90
N CYS A 567 -7.09 12.96 7.35
CA CYS A 567 -7.70 12.52 8.60
C CYS A 567 -7.05 13.20 9.80
N TRP A 568 -5.72 13.33 9.81
CA TRP A 568 -5.00 14.07 10.84
C TRP A 568 -5.47 15.53 10.93
N PHE A 569 -5.58 16.22 9.80
CA PHE A 569 -6.08 17.59 9.75
C PHE A 569 -7.55 17.70 10.21
N TYR A 570 -8.40 16.77 9.76
CA TYR A 570 -9.82 16.74 10.12
C TYR A 570 -10.05 16.44 11.60
N VAL A 571 -9.36 15.44 12.16
CA VAL A 571 -9.43 15.08 13.59
C VAL A 571 -8.89 16.23 14.46
N TYR A 572 -7.76 16.84 14.07
CA TYR A 572 -7.22 17.99 14.79
C TYR A 572 -8.17 19.21 14.79
N ARG A 573 -8.90 19.42 13.69
CA ARG A 573 -9.93 20.48 13.58
C ARG A 573 -11.23 20.15 14.32
N SER A 574 -11.59 18.87 14.43
CA SER A 574 -12.85 18.41 15.03
C SER A 574 -12.75 18.08 16.51
N GLU A 575 -11.54 17.86 17.07
CA GLU A 575 -11.29 17.93 18.51
C GLU A 575 -11.49 19.39 18.98
N GLY A 576 -12.75 19.74 19.27
CA GLY A 576 -13.08 20.82 20.19
C GLY A 576 -12.43 20.59 21.56
N MET A 577 -12.29 21.68 22.34
CA MET A 577 -11.54 21.81 23.58
C MET A 577 -11.48 20.55 24.49
N LYS A 578 -10.30 20.32 25.08
CA LYS A 578 -10.00 19.21 26.00
C LYS A 578 -11.03 19.15 27.13
N VAL A 579 -11.72 18.01 27.26
CA VAL A 579 -12.59 17.74 28.42
C VAL A 579 -11.70 17.41 29.62
N TYR A 580 -11.73 18.25 30.67
CA TYR A 580 -10.98 18.00 31.89
C TYR A 580 -11.80 17.14 32.86
N ASN A 581 -11.34 15.92 33.14
CA ASN A 581 -11.85 15.10 34.25
C ASN A 581 -11.50 15.79 35.57
N SER A 582 -12.45 16.55 36.10
CA SER A 582 -12.22 17.45 37.23
C SER A 582 -13.08 17.04 38.41
N THR A 583 -12.56 17.22 39.62
CA THR A 583 -13.29 17.00 40.88
C THR A 583 -14.25 18.15 41.23
N LEU A 584 -14.58 19.02 40.25
CA LEU A 584 -15.37 20.22 40.46
C LEU A 584 -16.85 19.83 40.69
N THR A 585 -17.37 20.19 41.85
CA THR A 585 -18.79 19.99 42.19
C THR A 585 -19.64 21.18 41.75
N TRP A 586 -20.92 20.93 41.48
CA TRP A 586 -21.85 22.00 41.11
C TRP A 586 -21.97 23.10 42.17
N ASN A 587 -21.89 22.74 43.45
CA ASN A 587 -21.92 23.71 44.55
C ASN A 587 -20.72 24.65 44.53
N GLN A 588 -19.52 24.13 44.21
CA GLN A 588 -18.31 24.95 44.05
C GLN A 588 -18.42 25.88 42.84
N TYR A 589 -18.94 25.38 41.72
CA TYR A 589 -19.20 26.22 40.55
C TYR A 589 -20.23 27.32 40.84
N GLY A 590 -21.37 26.97 41.43
CA GLY A 590 -22.44 27.91 41.74
C GLY A 590 -22.04 28.98 42.77
N PHE A 591 -21.10 28.67 43.66
CA PHE A 591 -20.54 29.66 44.59
C PHE A 591 -19.69 30.71 43.87
N LEU A 592 -18.82 30.28 42.94
CA LEU A 592 -17.88 31.17 42.22
C LEU A 592 -18.53 31.90 41.03
N CYS A 593 -19.46 31.25 40.34
CA CYS A 593 -20.01 31.69 39.05
C CYS A 593 -21.52 31.95 39.08
N GLY A 594 -22.17 31.78 40.23
CA GLY A 594 -23.62 31.95 40.36
C GLY A 594 -24.06 33.36 40.73
N PRO A 595 -25.36 33.54 41.05
CA PRO A 595 -25.97 34.85 41.30
C PRO A 595 -25.37 35.67 42.44
N ARG A 596 -24.69 35.03 43.40
CA ARG A 596 -23.97 35.72 44.48
C ARG A 596 -22.77 36.49 43.95
N ALA A 597 -21.99 35.88 43.06
CA ALA A 597 -20.80 36.49 42.47
C ALA A 597 -21.12 37.72 41.61
N TRP A 598 -22.30 37.77 40.97
CA TRP A 598 -22.78 38.94 40.21
C TRP A 598 -23.20 40.12 41.09
N LYS A 599 -23.58 39.84 42.34
CA LYS A 599 -23.95 40.88 43.32
C LYS A 599 -22.71 41.49 43.96
N GLU A 600 -21.67 40.68 44.16
CA GLU A 600 -20.39 41.12 44.74
C GLU A 600 -19.46 41.76 43.70
N THR A 601 -19.52 41.33 42.45
CA THR A 601 -18.68 41.83 41.34
C THR A 601 -19.49 42.01 40.06
N ASN A 602 -19.01 42.84 39.11
CA ASN A 602 -19.68 43.00 37.82
C ASN A 602 -19.78 41.66 37.07
N MET A 603 -20.96 41.35 36.53
CA MET A 603 -21.27 40.14 35.75
C MET A 603 -20.22 39.86 34.66
N ALA A 604 -19.76 40.88 33.92
CA ALA A 604 -18.73 40.69 32.89
C ALA A 604 -17.39 40.21 33.48
N ARG A 605 -17.01 40.70 34.67
CA ARG A 605 -15.81 40.25 35.37
C ARG A 605 -15.96 38.82 35.88
N THR A 606 -17.13 38.46 36.40
CA THR A 606 -17.44 37.06 36.77
C THR A 606 -17.35 36.14 35.55
N GLN A 607 -17.87 36.54 34.39
CA GLN A 607 -17.80 35.75 33.16
C GLN A 607 -16.35 35.50 32.70
N ILE A 608 -15.49 36.53 32.75
CA ILE A 608 -14.06 36.39 32.43
C ILE A 608 -13.36 35.44 33.41
N LEU A 609 -13.69 35.51 34.71
CA LEU A 609 -13.10 34.60 35.69
C LEU A 609 -13.60 33.16 35.49
N CYS A 610 -14.89 33.00 35.22
CA CYS A 610 -15.54 31.71 35.05
C CYS A 610 -15.22 31.04 33.71
N SER A 611 -14.75 31.77 32.70
CA SER A 611 -14.29 31.17 31.45
C SER A 611 -13.08 30.25 31.64
N HIS A 612 -12.29 30.43 32.70
CA HIS A 612 -11.22 29.49 33.06
C HIS A 612 -11.73 28.08 33.45
N LEU A 613 -13.02 27.94 33.75
CA LEU A 613 -13.66 26.65 34.04
C LEU A 613 -14.28 26.01 32.79
N GLU A 614 -14.08 26.57 31.60
CA GLU A 614 -14.57 26.01 30.33
C GLU A 614 -13.91 24.65 30.03
N GLY A 615 -14.71 23.67 29.62
CA GLY A 615 -14.28 22.30 29.36
C GLY A 615 -14.24 21.37 30.58
N HIS A 616 -14.50 21.88 31.80
CA HIS A 616 -14.64 21.05 32.99
C HIS A 616 -15.99 20.33 33.01
N ARG A 617 -15.99 19.04 33.38
CA ARG A 617 -17.21 18.23 33.56
C ARG A 617 -17.73 18.38 34.99
N VAL A 618 -19.03 18.59 35.14
CA VAL A 618 -19.71 18.70 36.44
C VAL A 618 -20.96 17.82 36.45
N THR A 619 -21.18 17.12 37.56
CA THR A 619 -22.36 16.29 37.80
C THR A 619 -23.26 16.91 38.87
N TRP A 620 -24.57 16.93 38.64
CA TRP A 620 -25.54 17.54 39.55
C TRP A 620 -26.94 16.97 39.38
N MET A 621 -27.77 17.12 40.41
CA MET A 621 -29.16 16.65 40.40
C MET A 621 -30.12 17.82 40.18
N GLY A 622 -31.08 17.65 39.29
CA GLY A 622 -32.07 18.68 39.00
C GLY A 622 -33.46 18.09 38.83
N ARG A 623 -34.48 18.95 38.94
CA ARG A 623 -35.86 18.59 38.59
C ARG A 623 -36.12 18.96 37.14
N PHE A 624 -36.51 17.97 36.34
CA PHE A 624 -36.88 18.17 34.96
C PHE A 624 -38.16 19.02 34.88
N LYS A 625 -38.13 20.17 34.19
CA LYS A 625 -39.32 20.99 33.94
C LYS A 625 -39.94 20.60 32.60
N TYR A 626 -39.25 20.87 31.51
CA TYR A 626 -39.69 20.53 30.16
C TYR A 626 -38.50 20.41 29.21
N VAL A 627 -38.74 19.80 28.06
CA VAL A 627 -37.81 19.73 26.93
C VAL A 627 -38.45 20.35 25.71
N ARG A 628 -37.66 21.08 24.92
CA ARG A 628 -38.08 21.60 23.62
C ARG A 628 -37.07 21.24 22.55
N VAL A 629 -37.53 21.13 21.31
CA VAL A 629 -36.66 21.04 20.14
C VAL A 629 -36.20 22.45 19.77
N THR A 630 -34.89 22.68 19.69
CA THR A 630 -34.33 23.97 19.26
C THR A 630 -34.03 24.03 17.78
N ASP A 631 -33.56 22.91 17.24
CA ASP A 631 -33.02 22.84 15.89
C ASP A 631 -33.25 21.42 15.35
N ILE A 632 -33.58 21.33 14.06
CA ILE A 632 -33.82 20.08 13.34
C ILE A 632 -32.92 20.11 12.12
N ASP A 633 -31.90 19.27 12.12
CA ASP A 633 -30.96 19.14 11.01
C ASP A 633 -31.30 17.91 10.18
N ASN A 634 -31.65 18.13 8.91
CA ASN A 634 -31.94 17.08 7.94
C ASN A 634 -31.19 17.40 6.65
N SER A 635 -29.95 16.90 6.58
CA SER A 635 -29.06 17.07 5.44
C SER A 635 -29.60 16.37 4.18
N ALA A 636 -30.28 15.23 4.35
CA ALA A 636 -30.88 14.48 3.24
C ALA A 636 -32.01 15.29 2.57
N GLU A 637 -32.92 15.87 3.36
CA GLU A 637 -34.01 16.71 2.86
C GLU A 637 -33.49 18.01 2.24
N SER A 638 -32.46 18.62 2.84
CA SER A 638 -31.76 19.78 2.27
C SER A 638 -31.17 19.49 0.88
N ALA A 639 -30.57 18.31 0.69
CA ALA A 639 -30.01 17.89 -0.60
C ALA A 639 -31.09 17.60 -1.65
N VAL A 640 -32.18 16.94 -1.26
CA VAL A 640 -33.33 16.69 -2.14
C VAL A 640 -34.00 17.99 -2.57
N ASN A 641 -34.06 18.99 -1.69
CA ASN A 641 -34.60 20.32 -2.00
C ASN A 641 -33.75 21.13 -2.99
N MET A 642 -32.48 20.77 -3.22
CA MET A 642 -31.64 21.39 -4.24
C MET A 642 -31.89 20.85 -5.66
N LEU A 643 -32.64 19.74 -5.79
CA LEU A 643 -32.95 19.11 -7.06
C LEU A 643 -34.27 19.65 -7.66
N PRO A 644 -34.48 19.54 -8.99
CA PRO A 644 -35.76 19.87 -9.60
C PRO A 644 -36.92 19.08 -8.99
N PHE A 645 -38.07 19.72 -8.79
CA PHE A 645 -39.24 19.17 -8.07
C PHE A 645 -39.57 17.71 -8.42
N PHE A 646 -39.60 17.35 -9.71
CA PHE A 646 -39.91 15.99 -10.15
C PHE A 646 -38.90 14.93 -9.65
N ILE A 647 -37.60 15.24 -9.70
CA ILE A 647 -36.54 14.35 -9.21
C ILE A 647 -36.55 14.33 -7.69
N GLY A 648 -36.79 15.49 -7.07
CA GLY A 648 -36.85 15.65 -5.62
C GLY A 648 -37.98 14.83 -4.99
N ASP A 649 -39.20 14.91 -5.52
CA ASP A 649 -40.35 14.15 -5.00
C ASP A 649 -40.19 12.64 -5.21
N TRP A 650 -39.64 12.22 -6.35
CA TRP A 650 -39.31 10.82 -6.59
C TRP A 650 -38.28 10.29 -5.59
N LEU A 651 -37.19 11.03 -5.34
CA LEU A 651 -36.17 10.66 -4.35
C LEU A 651 -36.72 10.67 -2.91
N ARG A 652 -37.59 11.63 -2.58
CA ARG A 652 -38.25 11.73 -1.27
C ARG A 652 -39.13 10.51 -1.00
N CYS A 653 -39.78 9.95 -2.02
CA CYS A 653 -40.54 8.69 -1.88
C CYS A 653 -39.67 7.45 -1.92
N LEU A 654 -38.55 7.47 -2.66
CA LEU A 654 -37.65 6.31 -2.75
C LEU A 654 -36.89 6.05 -1.44
N TYR A 655 -36.38 7.11 -0.82
CA TYR A 655 -35.55 7.03 0.39
C TYR A 655 -36.28 7.44 1.68
N GLY A 656 -37.41 8.14 1.57
CA GLY A 656 -38.24 8.53 2.69
C GLY A 656 -39.33 7.51 3.02
N GLU A 657 -40.36 7.98 3.70
CA GLU A 657 -41.53 7.22 4.13
C GLU A 657 -42.80 7.89 3.60
N THR A 658 -43.81 7.11 3.25
CA THR A 658 -45.11 7.63 2.80
C THR A 658 -45.95 8.02 4.00
N TYR A 659 -46.65 9.16 3.92
CA TYR A 659 -47.65 9.47 4.93
C TYR A 659 -48.78 8.42 4.91
N PRO A 660 -49.20 7.90 6.07
CA PRO A 660 -50.25 6.89 6.16
C PRO A 660 -51.59 7.43 5.65
N ALA A 661 -52.46 6.54 5.20
CA ALA A 661 -53.83 6.87 4.81
C ALA A 661 -54.73 6.97 6.05
N CYS A 662 -55.68 7.92 6.05
CA CYS A 662 -56.59 8.15 7.17
C CYS A 662 -57.74 7.15 7.06
N ASP A 663 -57.54 5.91 7.49
CA ASP A 663 -58.60 4.90 7.57
C ASP A 663 -59.14 4.83 9.02
N PRO A 664 -60.46 4.87 9.26
CA PRO A 664 -61.02 4.82 10.62
C PRO A 664 -60.83 3.51 11.41
N GLN A 665 -60.17 2.47 10.89
CA GLN A 665 -60.04 1.17 11.58
C GLN A 665 -58.62 0.89 12.11
N ASN A 666 -58.50 0.74 13.44
CA ASN A 666 -57.30 0.27 14.17
C ASN A 666 -55.98 1.00 13.85
N VAL A 667 -55.99 2.33 13.97
CA VAL A 667 -54.81 3.17 13.72
C VAL A 667 -54.17 3.59 15.05
N THR A 668 -52.84 3.61 15.12
CA THR A 668 -52.13 4.14 16.29
C THR A 668 -52.29 5.67 16.36
N LEU A 669 -52.23 6.24 17.57
CA LEU A 669 -52.38 7.70 17.75
C LEU A 669 -51.35 8.49 16.92
N GLU A 670 -50.15 7.95 16.74
CA GLU A 670 -49.10 8.54 15.91
C GLU A 670 -49.45 8.54 14.40
N GLU A 671 -50.02 7.45 13.89
CA GLU A 671 -50.43 7.34 12.49
C GLU A 671 -51.62 8.24 12.16
N GLU A 672 -52.55 8.45 13.10
CA GLU A 672 -53.67 9.38 12.93
C GLU A 672 -53.17 10.84 12.85
N GLU A 673 -52.22 11.22 13.70
CA GLU A 673 -51.57 12.54 13.66
C GLU A 673 -50.79 12.74 12.36
N LEU A 674 -50.01 11.75 11.93
CA LEU A 674 -49.25 11.79 10.68
C LEU A 674 -50.15 11.89 9.45
N CYS A 675 -51.30 11.21 9.45
CA CYS A 675 -52.23 11.34 8.34
C CYS A 675 -52.89 12.73 8.27
N ARG A 676 -53.24 13.33 9.41
CA ARG A 676 -53.73 14.72 9.44
C ARG A 676 -52.71 15.70 8.89
N LEU A 677 -51.42 15.47 9.17
CA LEU A 677 -50.33 16.27 8.62
C LEU A 677 -50.21 16.12 7.09
N LYS A 678 -50.52 14.95 6.52
CA LYS A 678 -50.52 14.73 5.06
C LYS A 678 -51.37 15.74 4.30
N TYR A 679 -52.57 16.03 4.81
CA TYR A 679 -53.49 16.98 4.18
C TYR A 679 -52.94 18.42 4.15
N LEU A 680 -52.03 18.75 5.06
CA LEU A 680 -51.42 20.08 5.16
C LEU A 680 -50.13 20.20 4.33
N THR A 681 -49.38 19.12 4.17
CA THR A 681 -48.02 19.15 3.58
C THR A 681 -48.00 19.08 2.06
N LYS A 682 -49.10 18.69 1.39
CA LYS A 682 -49.22 18.58 -0.08
C LYS A 682 -48.18 17.66 -0.74
N HIS A 683 -47.45 16.86 0.03
CA HIS A 683 -46.51 15.84 -0.45
C HIS A 683 -46.94 14.47 0.07
N ASP A 684 -46.81 13.44 -0.74
CA ASP A 684 -47.19 12.07 -0.36
C ASP A 684 -46.16 11.36 0.52
N CYS A 685 -44.90 11.80 0.46
CA CYS A 685 -43.77 11.20 1.17
C CYS A 685 -42.97 12.25 1.96
N HIS A 686 -42.33 11.82 3.05
CA HIS A 686 -41.47 12.66 3.89
C HIS A 686 -40.14 11.96 4.20
N MET A 687 -39.10 12.73 4.51
CA MET A 687 -37.78 12.18 4.82
C MET A 687 -37.37 12.36 6.30
N LYS A 688 -38.36 12.53 7.19
CA LYS A 688 -38.18 12.83 8.63
C LYS A 688 -37.44 11.75 9.42
N ARG A 689 -37.29 10.54 8.87
CA ARG A 689 -36.42 9.49 9.44
C ARG A 689 -34.96 9.94 9.59
N PHE A 690 -34.49 10.84 8.73
CA PHE A 690 -33.12 11.37 8.76
C PHE A 690 -32.98 12.64 9.62
N ASP A 691 -34.05 13.08 10.29
CA ASP A 691 -34.00 14.24 11.19
C ASP A 691 -33.08 13.97 12.38
N ARG A 692 -32.14 14.90 12.61
CA ARG A 692 -31.34 14.98 13.83
C ARG A 692 -31.83 16.15 14.67
N TYR A 693 -32.40 15.84 15.83
CA TYR A 693 -32.94 16.85 16.74
C TYR A 693 -31.85 17.35 17.70
N LYS A 694 -31.81 18.67 17.92
CA LYS A 694 -31.14 19.28 19.08
C LYS A 694 -32.21 19.69 20.07
N PHE A 695 -32.04 19.29 21.32
CA PHE A 695 -32.97 19.57 22.39
C PHE A 695 -32.41 20.62 23.33
N GLU A 696 -33.29 21.43 23.88
CA GLU A 696 -33.03 22.30 25.01
C GLU A 696 -33.91 21.87 26.17
N ILE A 697 -33.26 21.56 27.27
CA ILE A 697 -33.89 21.04 28.49
C ILE A 697 -33.81 22.14 29.53
N THR A 698 -34.96 22.51 30.07
CA THR A 698 -35.03 23.44 31.20
C THR A 698 -35.13 22.63 32.48
N VAL A 699 -34.20 22.88 33.39
CA VAL A 699 -34.06 22.14 34.64
C VAL A 699 -34.09 23.11 35.82
N GLY A 700 -34.91 22.79 36.81
CA GLY A 700 -34.94 23.51 38.08
C GLY A 700 -33.70 23.16 38.92
N MET A 701 -33.17 24.16 39.64
CA MET A 701 -31.96 24.00 40.46
C MET A 701 -32.07 22.87 41.51
N PRO A 702 -30.94 22.25 41.89
CA PRO A 702 -30.89 21.22 42.93
C PRO A 702 -31.43 21.71 44.28
N PHE A 703 -32.10 20.82 45.01
CA PHE A 703 -32.50 21.05 46.40
C PHE A 703 -31.26 21.19 47.30
N ASN A 704 -31.05 22.37 47.90
CA ASN A 704 -30.26 22.51 49.12
C ASN A 704 -31.22 22.40 50.31
N GLY A 705 -30.95 21.47 51.23
CA GLY A 705 -31.86 21.07 52.30
C GLY A 705 -32.58 22.21 53.05
N SER A 706 -33.80 21.88 53.46
CA SER A 706 -34.65 22.56 54.47
C SER A 706 -35.06 24.02 54.23
N LYS A 707 -35.40 24.42 53.00
CA LYS A 707 -36.32 25.55 52.79
C LYS A 707 -37.51 25.15 51.92
N VAL A 708 -38.69 25.44 52.44
CA VAL A 708 -39.99 25.29 51.80
C VAL A 708 -40.02 26.11 50.51
N MET A 709 -40.51 25.46 49.46
CA MET A 709 -41.09 25.97 48.22
C MET A 709 -41.16 27.51 48.11
N GLU A 710 -40.06 28.15 47.72
CA GLU A 710 -40.17 29.43 47.00
C GLU A 710 -40.67 29.08 45.60
N GLU A 711 -41.73 29.74 45.16
CA GLU A 711 -42.38 29.59 43.86
C GLU A 711 -41.37 29.54 42.70
N ASP A 712 -41.77 28.88 41.61
CA ASP A 712 -41.08 28.71 40.34
C ASP A 712 -40.49 30.02 39.77
N ASP A 713 -39.37 30.44 40.33
CA ASP A 713 -38.62 31.60 39.89
C ASP A 713 -37.91 31.21 38.59
N VAL A 714 -38.57 31.45 37.44
CA VAL A 714 -38.04 31.10 36.10
C VAL A 714 -36.62 31.64 35.90
N THR A 715 -36.27 32.74 36.57
CA THR A 715 -34.94 33.36 36.56
C THR A 715 -33.81 32.52 37.17
N LYS A 716 -34.14 31.40 37.82
CA LYS A 716 -33.22 30.45 38.46
C LYS A 716 -33.05 29.16 37.65
N ASP A 717 -33.72 29.01 36.51
CA ASP A 717 -33.68 27.79 35.72
C ASP A 717 -32.37 27.64 34.92
N ILE A 718 -31.90 26.40 34.81
CA ILE A 718 -30.70 26.05 34.04
C ILE A 718 -31.11 25.45 32.72
N VAL A 719 -30.44 25.88 31.65
CA VAL A 719 -30.71 25.44 30.29
C VAL A 719 -29.61 24.47 29.84
N LEU A 720 -30.00 23.28 29.39
CA LEU A 720 -29.09 22.26 28.88
C LEU A 720 -29.35 21.98 27.40
N LYS A 721 -28.30 21.99 26.58
CA LYS A 721 -28.34 21.52 25.19
C LYS A 721 -28.05 20.03 25.13
N ALA A 722 -28.91 19.25 24.48
CA ALA A 722 -28.72 17.82 24.28
C ALA A 722 -28.79 17.44 22.80
N SER A 723 -27.96 16.47 22.39
CA SER A 723 -27.94 15.92 21.03
C SER A 723 -29.05 14.88 20.81
N ASN A 724 -29.23 14.48 19.55
CA ASN A 724 -30.23 13.51 19.12
C ASN A 724 -30.16 12.15 19.83
N GLU A 725 -28.98 11.76 20.33
CA GLU A 725 -28.77 10.51 21.08
C GLU A 725 -29.69 10.39 22.31
N PHE A 726 -30.06 11.53 22.90
CA PHE A 726 -30.93 11.57 24.07
C PHE A 726 -32.42 11.56 23.73
N LYS A 727 -32.82 11.59 22.44
CA LYS A 727 -34.23 11.68 21.98
C LYS A 727 -35.16 10.70 22.70
N LYS A 728 -34.79 9.41 22.73
CA LYS A 728 -35.62 8.35 23.33
C LYS A 728 -35.83 8.53 24.84
N VAL A 729 -34.82 9.06 25.53
CA VAL A 729 -34.92 9.32 26.98
C VAL A 729 -35.76 10.57 27.21
N LEU A 730 -35.42 11.68 26.55
CA LEU A 730 -36.04 12.98 26.78
C LEU A 730 -37.53 13.02 26.48
N LEU A 731 -37.99 12.34 25.42
CA LEU A 731 -39.41 12.26 25.07
C LEU A 731 -40.24 11.46 26.08
N ASN A 732 -39.61 10.61 26.89
CA ASN A 732 -40.29 9.77 27.89
C ASN A 732 -40.23 10.35 29.32
N LEU A 733 -39.56 11.49 29.52
CA LEU A 733 -39.44 12.14 30.82
C LEU A 733 -40.71 12.93 31.17
N ARG A 734 -41.17 12.80 32.42
CA ARG A 734 -42.30 13.59 32.95
C ARG A 734 -41.79 14.78 33.76
N GLN A 735 -42.54 15.88 33.71
CA GLN A 735 -42.29 17.06 34.56
C GLN A 735 -42.22 16.67 36.04
N GLY A 736 -41.24 17.22 36.76
CA GLY A 736 -40.99 16.95 38.18
C GLY A 736 -40.08 15.76 38.45
N SER A 737 -39.67 14.99 37.43
CA SER A 737 -38.72 13.87 37.59
C SER A 737 -37.37 14.37 38.13
N VAL A 738 -36.80 13.64 39.09
CA VAL A 738 -35.46 13.93 39.64
C VAL A 738 -34.42 13.15 38.84
N ILE A 739 -33.47 13.89 38.27
CA ILE A 739 -32.50 13.37 37.31
C ILE A 739 -31.11 13.87 37.70
N GLU A 740 -30.13 12.99 37.59
CA GLU A 740 -28.72 13.33 37.63
C GLU A 740 -28.24 13.66 36.21
N PHE A 741 -27.76 14.89 36.04
CA PHE A 741 -27.18 15.40 34.80
C PHE A 741 -25.66 15.47 34.93
N SER A 742 -24.96 15.01 33.90
CA SER A 742 -23.53 15.25 33.70
C SER A 742 -23.37 16.20 32.53
N THR A 743 -22.82 17.39 32.79
CA THR A 743 -22.73 18.48 31.82
C THR A 743 -21.30 18.97 31.68
N ILE A 744 -20.94 19.48 30.51
CA ILE A 744 -19.69 20.24 30.32
C ILE A 744 -20.01 21.72 30.43
N LEU A 745 -19.17 22.42 31.19
CA LEU A 745 -19.19 23.87 31.28
C LEU A 745 -18.69 24.44 29.95
N GLU A 746 -19.60 24.92 29.11
CA GLU A 746 -19.31 25.52 27.80
C GLU A 746 -20.10 26.82 27.62
N GLY A 747 -19.55 27.79 26.89
CA GLY A 747 -20.26 29.01 26.50
C GLY A 747 -20.15 30.15 27.51
N ARG A 748 -21.23 30.94 27.66
CA ARG A 748 -21.23 32.15 28.51
C ARG A 748 -21.36 31.78 30.01
N LEU A 749 -20.32 31.16 30.56
CA LEU A 749 -20.22 30.76 31.96
C LEU A 749 -20.37 31.98 32.87
N GLY A 750 -21.12 31.84 33.97
CA GLY A 750 -21.41 32.96 34.86
C GLY A 750 -22.40 33.99 34.29
N SER A 751 -23.16 33.64 33.24
CA SER A 751 -24.30 34.44 32.78
C SER A 751 -25.59 34.13 33.55
N LYS A 752 -26.60 35.00 33.42
CA LYS A 752 -27.93 34.82 34.03
C LYS A 752 -28.63 33.53 33.55
N TRP A 753 -28.32 33.10 32.33
CA TRP A 753 -28.90 31.93 31.68
C TRP A 753 -27.77 31.08 31.10
N PRO A 754 -27.04 30.34 31.95
CA PRO A 754 -25.94 29.53 31.47
C PRO A 754 -26.51 28.37 30.65
N VAL A 755 -25.91 28.13 29.49
CA VAL A 755 -26.31 27.07 28.58
C VAL A 755 -25.20 26.04 28.55
N PHE A 756 -25.43 24.86 29.12
CA PHE A 756 -24.42 23.80 29.19
C PHE A 756 -24.72 22.67 28.20
N GLU A 757 -23.69 21.96 27.76
CA GLU A 757 -23.87 20.77 26.94
C GLU A 757 -24.08 19.53 27.82
N LEU A 758 -25.15 18.77 27.57
CA LEU A 758 -25.45 17.51 28.24
C LEU A 758 -24.57 16.37 27.69
N LYS A 759 -23.92 15.63 28.58
CA LYS A 759 -23.10 14.45 28.24
C LYS A 759 -23.62 13.14 28.79
N ALA A 760 -24.26 13.16 29.97
CA ALA A 760 -24.92 11.97 30.47
C ALA A 760 -26.17 12.33 31.27
N ILE A 761 -27.14 11.43 31.23
CA ILE A 761 -28.39 11.55 31.97
C ILE A 761 -28.66 10.22 32.69
N SER A 762 -28.97 10.31 33.97
CA SER A 762 -29.29 9.18 34.83
C SER A 762 -30.55 9.51 35.61
N CYS A 763 -31.61 8.72 35.46
CA CYS A 763 -32.87 9.00 36.16
C CYS A 763 -32.92 8.30 37.51
N LEU A 764 -33.23 9.06 38.56
CA LEU A 764 -33.27 8.57 39.93
C LEU A 764 -34.69 8.15 40.38
N ASN A 765 -35.74 8.78 39.81
CA ASN A 765 -37.14 8.53 40.20
C ASN A 765 -38.11 8.50 39.00
N CYS A 766 -37.73 7.84 37.91
CA CYS A 766 -38.60 7.66 36.73
C CYS A 766 -39.44 6.40 36.86
N MET A 767 -40.74 6.50 36.57
CA MET A 767 -41.70 5.37 36.60
C MET A 767 -41.50 4.36 35.46
N SER A 768 -40.92 4.78 34.33
CA SER A 768 -40.47 3.86 33.28
C SER A 768 -39.05 3.42 33.59
N LYS A 769 -38.82 2.11 33.75
CA LYS A 769 -37.47 1.56 33.71
C LYS A 769 -36.88 1.90 32.34
N LEU A 770 -36.02 2.92 32.27
CA LEU A 770 -35.12 3.09 31.14
C LEU A 770 -34.45 1.72 30.92
N SER A 771 -34.46 1.21 29.69
CA SER A 771 -33.81 -0.06 29.30
C SER A 771 -32.37 -0.17 29.85
N PRO A 772 -31.79 -1.37 30.00
CA PRO A 772 -31.07 -1.90 31.18
C PRO A 772 -29.72 -1.23 31.57
N ALA A 773 -29.40 -0.06 31.04
CA ALA A 773 -28.30 0.78 31.51
C ALA A 773 -28.89 2.02 32.20
N GLY A 774 -28.84 2.06 33.54
CA GLY A 774 -29.34 3.19 34.35
C GLY A 774 -28.70 4.56 34.05
N ARG A 775 -27.72 4.61 33.15
CA ARG A 775 -26.99 5.82 32.73
C ARG A 775 -26.85 5.84 31.22
N HIS A 776 -27.46 6.84 30.56
CA HIS A 776 -27.25 7.09 29.13
C HIS A 776 -26.15 8.12 28.97
N VAL A 777 -25.10 7.77 28.22
CA VAL A 777 -23.90 8.59 28.02
C VAL A 777 -23.74 8.87 26.53
N LYS A 778 -23.40 10.12 26.20
CA LYS A 778 -22.95 10.50 24.85
C LYS A 778 -21.66 9.74 24.54
N LEU A 779 -21.64 8.93 23.47
CA LEU A 779 -20.42 8.24 23.08
C LEU A 779 -19.42 9.27 22.53
N GLU A 780 -18.35 9.52 23.28
CA GLU A 780 -17.21 10.33 22.81
C GLU A 780 -16.06 9.38 22.45
N HIS A 781 -15.59 9.44 21.20
CA HIS A 781 -14.40 8.72 20.77
C HIS A 781 -13.15 9.44 21.26
N ASP A 782 -12.42 8.81 22.19
CA ASP A 782 -11.12 9.33 22.65
C ASP A 782 -10.03 8.98 21.63
N TRP A 783 -9.85 9.88 20.67
CA TRP A 783 -8.86 9.76 19.61
C TRP A 783 -7.44 9.70 20.15
N ARG A 784 -7.14 10.42 21.23
CA ARG A 784 -5.81 10.40 21.85
C ARG A 784 -5.50 9.06 22.47
N SER A 785 -6.44 8.47 23.20
CA SER A 785 -6.29 7.12 23.71
C SER A 785 -6.06 6.12 22.56
N THR A 786 -6.78 6.29 21.45
CA THR A 786 -6.63 5.44 20.26
C THR A 786 -5.25 5.58 19.61
N VAL A 787 -4.74 6.81 19.44
CA VAL A 787 -3.39 7.07 18.91
C VAL A 787 -2.30 6.57 19.87
N GLN A 788 -2.47 6.75 21.17
CA GLN A 788 -1.55 6.22 22.19
C GLN A 788 -1.50 4.69 22.15
N LYS A 789 -2.64 4.02 21.98
CA LYS A 789 -2.70 2.56 21.77
C LYS A 789 -1.96 2.13 20.51
N ALA A 790 -2.12 2.86 19.40
CA ALA A 790 -1.41 2.58 18.15
C ALA A 790 0.11 2.77 18.28
N LEU A 791 0.55 3.87 18.91
CA LEU A 791 1.97 4.13 19.19
C LEU A 791 2.58 3.09 20.11
N ARG A 792 1.85 2.69 21.16
CA ARG A 792 2.25 1.61 22.07
C ARG A 792 2.41 0.30 21.32
N PHE A 793 1.43 -0.06 20.51
CA PHE A 793 1.48 -1.28 19.70
C PHE A 793 2.67 -1.25 18.72
N ALA A 794 2.93 -0.13 18.05
CA ALA A 794 4.07 0.02 17.15
C ALA A 794 5.41 -0.11 17.90
N PHE A 795 5.53 0.49 19.09
CA PHE A 795 6.71 0.33 19.93
C PHE A 795 6.89 -1.14 20.35
N ASP A 796 5.85 -1.76 20.87
CA ASP A 796 5.89 -3.16 21.30
C ASP A 796 6.18 -4.09 20.10
N PHE A 797 5.75 -3.77 18.88
CA PHE A 797 6.07 -4.56 17.67
C PHE A 797 7.58 -4.61 17.37
N PHE A 798 8.30 -3.48 17.51
CA PHE A 798 9.73 -3.42 17.19
C PHE A 798 10.65 -3.77 18.37
N PHE A 799 10.20 -3.52 19.60
CA PHE A 799 11.07 -3.59 20.78
C PHE A 799 10.72 -4.72 21.76
N SER A 800 9.55 -5.35 21.64
CA SER A 800 9.24 -6.59 22.37
C SER A 800 10.09 -7.73 21.81
N PRO A 801 10.63 -8.64 22.65
CA PRO A 801 10.35 -8.83 24.08
C PRO A 801 11.21 -8.02 25.05
N PHE A 802 12.16 -7.19 24.59
CA PHE A 802 13.09 -6.47 25.48
C PHE A 802 12.43 -5.33 26.24
N LEU A 803 11.78 -4.43 25.52
CA LEU A 803 11.17 -3.22 26.03
C LEU A 803 9.69 -3.23 25.67
N SER A 804 8.86 -2.95 26.67
CA SER A 804 7.44 -2.68 26.48
C SER A 804 7.08 -1.35 27.10
N VAL A 805 6.10 -0.64 26.54
CA VAL A 805 5.64 0.62 27.13
C VAL A 805 4.89 0.36 28.44
N ALA A 806 5.29 1.05 29.50
CA ALA A 806 4.62 1.05 30.81
C ALA A 806 3.28 1.81 30.72
N CYS A 807 2.28 1.33 31.45
CA CYS A 807 0.87 1.74 31.37
C CYS A 807 0.60 3.24 31.39
#